data_AF-A0A7M2RKC8-F1
#
_entry.id   AF-A0A7M2RKC8-F1
#
_cell.length_a   1.000
_cell.length_b   1.000
_cell.length_c   1.000
_cell.angle_alpha   90.00
_cell.angle_beta   90.00
_cell.angle_gamma   90.00
#
_symmetry.space_group_name_H-M   'P 1'
#
loop_
_entity.id
_entity.type
_entity.pdbx_description
1 polymer ?
#
loop_
_entity_poly.entity_id
_entity_poly.type
_entity_poly.pdbx_seq_one_letter_code
_entity_poly.pdbx_strand_id
1 'polypeptide(L)'
;MKRQTLFQRRMNFVMALILPILILSTMLSHPLKIYGDSENAVVTRGKRIPYPKEIGGGWSTFYYYLDGNLVYCLEPPKDSPKNGTVVETNPLLGNESLEKVLYYGYGGPEDCTDIFMGWADDDLRYLFTHIAASFAYCGFDGLKGCNQELLEEAGVWAYIEYIENLPAVPDTQLSFTSSEIESHMEDTIQRTGEITLQGDARNEIQIPLSPDITLHNDTQKTEITGKTATVHGGDTFYFSAPLIDLEDYESGELYGSLDKSWRSIITKTEGSYQVLGGIKPYKEKSVPVKLRIKWARIPFEAYLRIRKVDKNTQKPVLLAGASFKIRNLDTKEDMILDYQGQKISEFTTDDTGVITTPLKLSEGKYEVREVHAPAGYLLSDEKAVFTVEKSDSLSGDDQNAVIDVVMTDEQQKGRIEIQKHGQKLHGYEDDFLYNDDVLEGVKFSVSAAEDIYTPDHQTDENGNRILDSYQGTELRKGAKLIEITTDLAGIASLYDIPLGRYEIREIETQDGFLISDEPFILEVPVEPETENECVVSYDCENIRQRTRLSLTKTDEGTNKPLMGVVYGVYANQDFFAADQVVVSKDTLLQEKTTDQDGNLTFDLDLPPGLYYVKELKAPEGYIRDETKYEVDLTGKEDAEKKNPEIIEKHLELTNKKEVPPAPPTPTPPTPQEEIPQLPKKEAKKLVQSTPVKTGDESEISEAAAITAASGLLVTVLLVLKKKRIKTHSKCK
;
A
#
# COMPACT_ATOMS: atom_id res chain seq x y z
N MET A 1 -68.42 -40.25 53.71
CA MET A 1 -68.24 -41.51 52.95
C MET A 1 -68.03 -42.69 53.90
N LYS A 2 -67.92 -43.95 53.43
CA LYS A 2 -67.60 -45.14 54.24
C LYS A 2 -66.41 -45.91 53.67
N ARG A 3 -65.60 -46.53 54.55
CA ARG A 3 -64.46 -47.42 54.27
C ARG A 3 -63.31 -46.82 53.44
N GLN A 4 -62.43 -46.06 54.10
CA GLN A 4 -60.99 -46.22 53.82
C GLN A 4 -60.53 -47.62 54.24
N THR A 5 -59.46 -48.12 53.63
CA THR A 5 -58.93 -49.47 53.91
C THR A 5 -58.01 -49.47 55.14
N LEU A 6 -57.78 -50.66 55.70
CA LEU A 6 -56.87 -50.85 56.85
C LEU A 6 -55.40 -50.58 56.47
N PHE A 7 -55.07 -50.65 55.17
CA PHE A 7 -53.79 -50.20 54.61
C PHE A 7 -53.66 -48.68 54.63
N GLN A 8 -54.70 -47.94 54.19
CA GLN A 8 -54.73 -46.47 54.26
C GLN A 8 -54.47 -45.97 55.69
N ARG A 9 -55.17 -46.54 56.67
CA ARG A 9 -54.96 -46.18 58.09
C ARG A 9 -53.53 -46.43 58.58
N ARG A 10 -52.89 -47.53 58.17
CA ARG A 10 -51.49 -47.79 58.53
C ARG A 10 -50.51 -46.87 57.81
N MET A 11 -50.79 -46.51 56.55
CA MET A 11 -49.93 -45.59 55.80
C MET A 11 -50.04 -44.16 56.33
N ASN A 12 -51.25 -43.68 56.66
CA ASN A 12 -51.45 -42.42 57.37
C ASN A 12 -50.75 -42.43 58.74
N PHE A 13 -50.87 -43.51 59.53
CA PHE A 13 -50.22 -43.59 60.85
C PHE A 13 -48.68 -43.64 60.77
N VAL A 14 -48.11 -44.21 59.70
CA VAL A 14 -46.66 -44.18 59.44
C VAL A 14 -46.21 -42.82 58.93
N MET A 15 -46.99 -42.15 58.07
CA MET A 15 -46.70 -40.77 57.66
C MET A 15 -46.79 -39.81 58.85
N ALA A 16 -47.84 -39.88 59.67
CA ALA A 16 -47.99 -39.06 60.88
C ALA A 16 -46.90 -39.30 61.95
N LEU A 17 -46.22 -40.45 61.92
CA LEU A 17 -45.03 -40.72 62.74
C LEU A 17 -43.72 -40.20 62.12
N ILE A 18 -43.66 -39.95 60.82
CA ILE A 18 -42.45 -39.52 60.10
C ILE A 18 -42.48 -38.01 59.80
N LEU A 19 -43.63 -37.43 59.48
CA LEU A 19 -43.82 -36.00 59.17
C LEU A 19 -43.29 -35.07 60.28
N PRO A 20 -43.67 -35.22 61.57
CA PRO A 20 -43.13 -34.38 62.63
C PRO A 20 -41.63 -34.62 62.87
N ILE A 21 -41.08 -35.78 62.50
CA ILE A 21 -39.64 -36.08 62.59
C ILE A 21 -38.87 -35.45 61.42
N LEU A 22 -39.47 -35.34 60.23
CA LEU A 22 -38.90 -34.62 59.10
C LEU A 22 -38.83 -33.12 59.38
N ILE A 23 -39.92 -32.54 59.91
CA ILE A 23 -39.96 -31.15 60.38
C ILE A 23 -38.91 -30.91 61.48
N LEU A 24 -38.70 -31.88 62.37
CA LEU A 24 -37.65 -31.80 63.40
C LEU A 24 -36.22 -31.78 62.84
N SER A 25 -36.00 -32.24 61.60
CA SER A 25 -34.66 -32.29 60.98
C SER A 25 -34.19 -30.96 60.41
N THR A 26 -35.12 -30.07 60.02
CA THR A 26 -34.82 -28.69 59.58
C THR A 26 -34.86 -27.70 60.74
N MET A 27 -35.59 -28.01 61.82
CA MET A 27 -35.64 -27.25 63.08
C MET A 27 -34.35 -27.34 63.92
N LEU A 28 -33.18 -27.32 63.26
CA LEU A 28 -31.89 -27.06 63.91
C LEU A 28 -31.84 -25.59 64.33
N SER A 29 -31.89 -25.37 65.65
CA SER A 29 -32.03 -24.06 66.29
C SER A 29 -30.92 -23.09 65.88
N HIS A 30 -31.21 -22.26 64.88
CA HIS A 30 -30.42 -21.06 64.61
C HIS A 30 -30.58 -20.11 65.81
N PRO A 31 -29.49 -19.51 66.33
CA PRO A 31 -29.59 -18.62 67.47
C PRO A 31 -30.39 -17.37 67.07
N LEU A 32 -31.58 -17.23 67.64
CA LEU A 32 -32.49 -16.11 67.41
C LEU A 32 -31.75 -14.78 67.59
N LYS A 33 -31.67 -13.98 66.51
CA LYS A 33 -31.02 -12.68 66.53
C LYS A 33 -32.06 -11.59 66.74
N ILE A 34 -31.87 -10.78 67.78
CA ILE A 34 -32.51 -9.48 67.92
C ILE A 34 -31.84 -8.53 66.92
N TYR A 35 -32.65 -7.77 66.16
CA TYR A 35 -32.18 -6.86 65.12
C TYR A 35 -32.76 -5.45 65.31
N GLY A 36 -31.90 -4.43 65.35
CA GLY A 36 -32.30 -3.04 65.53
C GLY A 36 -32.54 -2.63 66.99
N ASP A 37 -32.93 -1.38 67.18
CA ASP A 37 -33.23 -0.80 68.49
C ASP A 37 -34.55 -1.35 69.05
N SER A 38 -34.66 -1.40 70.38
CA SER A 38 -35.84 -1.92 71.07
C SER A 38 -36.89 -0.83 71.32
N GLU A 39 -38.16 -1.15 71.02
CA GLU A 39 -39.28 -0.22 71.08
C GLU A 39 -40.20 -0.54 72.27
N ASN A 40 -40.56 0.45 73.07
CA ASN A 40 -41.55 0.28 74.14
C ASN A 40 -42.96 0.28 73.57
N ALA A 41 -43.74 -0.75 73.87
CA ALA A 41 -45.14 -0.88 73.48
C ALA A 41 -46.06 -1.19 74.67
N VAL A 42 -47.35 -0.87 74.57
CA VAL A 42 -48.36 -1.11 75.61
C VAL A 42 -49.21 -2.34 75.28
N VAL A 43 -49.18 -3.34 76.17
CA VAL A 43 -50.01 -4.54 76.09
C VAL A 43 -51.48 -4.20 76.34
N THR A 44 -52.29 -4.26 75.29
CA THR A 44 -53.76 -4.27 75.41
C THR A 44 -54.26 -5.71 75.34
N ARG A 45 -55.11 -6.11 76.28
CA ARG A 45 -55.64 -7.48 76.39
C ARG A 45 -57.15 -7.47 76.17
N GLY A 46 -57.59 -8.00 75.03
CA GLY A 46 -58.98 -8.05 74.60
C GLY A 46 -59.76 -9.24 75.16
N LYS A 47 -60.67 -9.76 74.35
CA LYS A 47 -61.56 -10.90 74.67
C LYS A 47 -60.74 -12.16 75.03
N ARG A 48 -61.19 -12.89 76.04
CA ARG A 48 -60.65 -14.20 76.43
C ARG A 48 -61.25 -15.28 75.52
N ILE A 49 -60.41 -16.11 74.91
CA ILE A 49 -60.82 -17.22 74.05
C ILE A 49 -60.55 -18.53 74.82
N PRO A 50 -61.59 -19.29 75.23
CA PRO A 50 -61.41 -20.63 75.78
C PRO A 50 -61.05 -21.62 74.66
N TYR A 51 -60.17 -22.57 74.95
CA TYR A 51 -59.85 -23.63 73.99
C TYR A 51 -61.05 -24.60 73.91
N PRO A 52 -61.49 -25.03 72.69
CA PRO A 52 -62.43 -26.13 72.52
C PRO A 52 -61.95 -27.39 73.24
N LYS A 53 -62.91 -28.24 73.66
CA LYS A 53 -62.59 -29.54 74.30
C LYS A 53 -61.83 -30.45 73.35
N GLU A 54 -62.14 -30.28 72.08
CA GLU A 54 -61.66 -30.94 70.88
C GLU A 54 -60.23 -30.50 70.48
N ILE A 55 -59.55 -29.68 71.30
CA ILE A 55 -58.17 -29.21 71.09
C ILE A 55 -57.37 -29.27 72.40
N GLY A 56 -57.83 -28.55 73.44
CA GLY A 56 -57.09 -28.33 74.69
C GLY A 56 -58.01 -27.92 75.85
N GLY A 57 -59.15 -28.60 75.97
CA GLY A 57 -60.25 -28.23 76.87
C GLY A 57 -59.83 -27.97 78.31
N GLY A 58 -59.91 -26.71 78.73
CA GLY A 58 -59.48 -26.23 80.05
C GLY A 58 -58.50 -25.06 79.97
N TRP A 59 -57.79 -24.92 78.85
CA TRP A 59 -56.91 -23.79 78.56
C TRP A 59 -57.66 -22.61 77.94
N SER A 60 -57.03 -21.45 77.91
CA SER A 60 -57.57 -20.23 77.31
C SER A 60 -56.47 -19.26 76.96
N THR A 61 -56.60 -18.58 75.82
CA THR A 61 -55.78 -17.42 75.47
C THR A 61 -56.61 -16.13 75.58
N PHE A 62 -56.02 -15.00 75.20
CA PHE A 62 -56.73 -13.75 74.97
C PHE A 62 -56.30 -13.19 73.61
N TYR A 63 -57.14 -12.36 72.99
CA TYR A 63 -56.62 -11.41 72.00
C TYR A 63 -55.63 -10.47 72.69
N TYR A 64 -54.43 -10.34 72.12
CA TYR A 64 -53.42 -9.38 72.55
C TYR A 64 -53.14 -8.37 71.45
N TYR A 65 -52.82 -7.15 71.85
CA TYR A 65 -52.35 -6.10 70.95
C TYR A 65 -51.17 -5.36 71.56
N LEU A 66 -50.21 -4.95 70.72
CA LEU A 66 -49.13 -4.02 71.06
C LEU A 66 -49.37 -2.72 70.30
N ASP A 67 -49.72 -1.67 71.03
CA ASP A 67 -50.11 -0.35 70.49
C ASP A 67 -51.20 -0.40 69.39
N GLY A 68 -52.09 -1.38 69.50
CA GLY A 68 -53.21 -1.62 68.58
C GLY A 68 -52.95 -2.67 67.50
N ASN A 69 -51.69 -3.07 67.27
CA ASN A 69 -51.33 -4.12 66.32
C ASN A 69 -51.60 -5.51 66.93
N LEU A 70 -52.22 -6.43 66.19
CA LEU A 70 -52.54 -7.77 66.67
C LEU A 70 -51.28 -8.57 66.99
N VAL A 71 -51.24 -9.21 68.16
CA VAL A 71 -50.16 -10.13 68.55
C VAL A 71 -50.72 -11.40 69.20
N TYR A 72 -49.88 -12.42 69.21
CA TYR A 72 -50.13 -13.76 69.72
C TYR A 72 -49.33 -14.00 70.99
N CYS A 73 -49.87 -14.80 71.92
CA CYS A 73 -49.01 -15.44 72.91
C CYS A 73 -48.15 -16.49 72.19
N LEU A 74 -46.84 -16.50 72.46
CA LEU A 74 -45.91 -17.50 71.94
C LEU A 74 -45.47 -18.53 72.99
N GLU A 75 -45.76 -18.28 74.26
CA GLU A 75 -45.41 -19.16 75.39
C GLU A 75 -46.62 -19.44 76.32
N PRO A 76 -47.62 -20.22 75.88
CA PRO A 76 -48.73 -20.70 76.73
C PRO A 76 -48.36 -21.26 78.11
N PRO A 77 -47.15 -21.83 78.36
CA PRO A 77 -46.75 -22.28 79.70
C PRO A 77 -46.58 -21.21 80.79
N LYS A 78 -46.53 -19.91 80.46
CA LYS A 78 -46.18 -18.81 81.38
C LYS A 78 -47.38 -17.92 81.75
N ASP A 79 -47.19 -16.99 82.69
CA ASP A 79 -48.25 -16.08 83.13
C ASP A 79 -48.67 -15.10 82.02
N SER A 80 -49.96 -14.81 81.92
CA SER A 80 -50.48 -13.80 81.00
C SER A 80 -50.21 -12.36 81.49
N PRO A 81 -49.62 -11.48 80.66
CA PRO A 81 -49.44 -10.07 81.02
C PRO A 81 -50.77 -9.37 81.25
N LYS A 82 -50.70 -8.26 82.00
CA LYS A 82 -51.87 -7.46 82.38
C LYS A 82 -52.14 -6.40 81.32
N ASN A 83 -53.40 -5.97 81.23
CA ASN A 83 -53.76 -4.85 80.37
C ASN A 83 -53.08 -3.56 80.89
N GLY A 84 -52.41 -2.82 80.01
CA GLY A 84 -51.63 -1.64 80.36
C GLY A 84 -50.20 -1.95 80.84
N THR A 85 -49.70 -3.19 80.73
CA THR A 85 -48.27 -3.47 80.94
C THR A 85 -47.47 -2.89 79.78
N VAL A 86 -46.48 -2.04 80.09
CA VAL A 86 -45.46 -1.60 79.12
C VAL A 86 -44.43 -2.73 78.96
N VAL A 87 -44.08 -3.05 77.72
CA VAL A 87 -43.11 -4.09 77.36
C VAL A 87 -42.12 -3.56 76.34
N GLU A 88 -40.87 -4.00 76.45
CA GLU A 88 -39.84 -3.76 75.44
C GLU A 88 -39.99 -4.79 74.32
N THR A 89 -40.00 -4.34 73.07
CA THR A 89 -40.19 -5.18 71.88
C THR A 89 -38.95 -5.16 71.00
N ASN A 90 -38.63 -6.33 70.44
CA ASN A 90 -37.45 -6.57 69.64
C ASN A 90 -37.85 -7.18 68.29
N PRO A 91 -37.43 -6.62 67.15
CA PRO A 91 -37.48 -7.34 65.87
C PRO A 91 -36.59 -8.58 65.95
N LEU A 92 -37.12 -9.69 65.46
CA LEU A 92 -36.50 -11.01 65.46
C LEU A 92 -36.05 -11.35 64.04
N LEU A 93 -35.01 -12.16 63.91
CA LEU A 93 -34.52 -12.63 62.61
C LEU A 93 -34.06 -14.09 62.71
N GLY A 94 -34.38 -14.88 61.68
CA GLY A 94 -33.94 -16.27 61.55
C GLY A 94 -34.94 -17.32 62.04
N ASN A 95 -36.25 -17.04 61.99
CA ASN A 95 -37.31 -18.03 62.21
C ASN A 95 -38.42 -17.85 61.15
N GLU A 96 -38.16 -18.39 59.96
CA GLU A 96 -39.06 -18.30 58.79
C GLU A 96 -40.46 -18.85 59.10
N SER A 97 -40.56 -19.98 59.82
CA SER A 97 -41.82 -20.60 60.22
C SER A 97 -42.69 -19.65 61.06
N LEU A 98 -42.09 -18.99 62.06
CA LEU A 98 -42.81 -18.00 62.87
C LEU A 98 -43.22 -16.77 62.05
N GLU A 99 -42.37 -16.34 61.11
CA GLU A 99 -42.67 -15.22 60.22
C GLU A 99 -43.79 -15.54 59.24
N LYS A 100 -43.81 -16.75 58.66
CA LYS A 100 -44.93 -17.25 57.85
C LYS A 100 -46.23 -17.31 58.64
N VAL A 101 -46.24 -17.88 59.84
CA VAL A 101 -47.45 -17.98 60.67
C VAL A 101 -47.98 -16.60 61.07
N LEU A 102 -47.11 -15.64 61.38
CA LEU A 102 -47.53 -14.28 61.73
C LEU A 102 -47.89 -13.42 60.50
N TYR A 103 -47.41 -13.78 59.30
CA TYR A 103 -47.71 -13.09 58.04
C TYR A 103 -49.00 -13.57 57.37
N TYR A 104 -49.16 -14.89 57.23
CA TYR A 104 -50.28 -15.54 56.55
C TYR A 104 -51.41 -15.99 57.47
N GLY A 105 -51.19 -15.95 58.79
CA GLY A 105 -52.20 -16.32 59.78
C GLY A 105 -53.21 -15.20 60.07
N TYR A 106 -54.13 -15.47 61.00
CA TYR A 106 -55.28 -14.61 61.27
C TYR A 106 -54.88 -13.17 61.62
N GLY A 107 -55.45 -12.18 60.94
CA GLY A 107 -55.13 -10.77 61.09
C GLY A 107 -53.68 -10.39 60.74
N GLY A 108 -52.93 -11.27 60.08
CA GLY A 108 -51.65 -10.97 59.43
C GLY A 108 -51.85 -10.14 58.15
N PRO A 109 -50.76 -9.62 57.55
CA PRO A 109 -50.83 -8.78 56.35
C PRO A 109 -51.39 -9.50 55.11
N GLU A 110 -51.21 -10.82 55.02
CA GLU A 110 -51.70 -11.67 53.93
C GLU A 110 -52.52 -12.84 54.53
N ASP A 111 -53.42 -12.52 55.47
CA ASP A 111 -54.28 -13.50 56.17
C ASP A 111 -55.02 -14.40 55.19
N CYS A 112 -54.61 -15.66 55.15
CA CYS A 112 -55.17 -16.69 54.28
C CYS A 112 -56.04 -17.69 55.05
N THR A 113 -56.41 -17.40 56.31
CA THR A 113 -57.20 -18.32 57.13
C THR A 113 -58.60 -18.58 56.57
N ASP A 114 -59.19 -17.65 55.81
CA ASP A 114 -60.42 -17.92 55.04
C ASP A 114 -60.25 -19.02 53.97
N ILE A 115 -59.06 -19.15 53.38
CA ILE A 115 -58.78 -20.14 52.33
C ILE A 115 -58.67 -21.54 52.93
N PHE A 116 -57.94 -21.68 54.04
CA PHE A 116 -57.75 -22.98 54.70
C PHE A 116 -58.92 -23.36 55.63
N MET A 117 -59.45 -22.40 56.38
CA MET A 117 -60.45 -22.60 57.42
C MET A 117 -61.61 -21.59 57.35
N GLY A 118 -62.10 -21.27 56.15
CA GLY A 118 -63.31 -20.44 55.96
C GLY A 118 -64.59 -20.96 56.64
N TRP A 119 -64.57 -22.18 57.19
CA TRP A 119 -65.61 -22.76 58.04
C TRP A 119 -65.52 -22.35 59.52
N ALA A 120 -64.38 -21.81 59.97
CA ALA A 120 -64.10 -21.37 61.32
C ALA A 120 -64.48 -19.89 61.53
N ASP A 121 -64.75 -19.51 62.77
CA ASP A 121 -64.97 -18.11 63.18
C ASP A 121 -63.67 -17.43 63.62
N ASP A 122 -63.72 -16.10 63.79
CA ASP A 122 -62.61 -15.23 64.18
C ASP A 122 -61.86 -15.72 65.44
N ASP A 123 -62.60 -16.25 66.44
CA ASP A 123 -62.03 -16.80 67.68
C ASP A 123 -61.20 -18.04 67.38
N LEU A 124 -61.72 -18.95 66.55
CA LEU A 124 -61.07 -20.21 66.22
C LEU A 124 -59.90 -20.03 65.24
N ARG A 125 -59.99 -19.07 64.30
CA ARG A 125 -58.89 -18.68 63.40
C ARG A 125 -57.72 -18.06 64.16
N TYR A 126 -58.02 -17.15 65.10
CA TYR A 126 -57.01 -16.63 66.04
C TYR A 126 -56.43 -17.76 66.89
N LEU A 127 -57.24 -18.70 67.38
CA LEU A 127 -56.76 -19.82 68.19
C LEU A 127 -55.81 -20.76 67.41
N PHE A 128 -56.12 -21.09 66.15
CA PHE A 128 -55.24 -21.89 65.30
C PHE A 128 -53.91 -21.16 65.05
N THR A 129 -53.98 -19.87 64.73
CA THR A 129 -52.79 -19.01 64.52
C THR A 129 -51.95 -18.88 65.79
N HIS A 130 -52.59 -18.74 66.95
CA HIS A 130 -51.93 -18.73 68.26
C HIS A 130 -51.16 -20.03 68.56
N ILE A 131 -51.79 -21.19 68.30
CA ILE A 131 -51.16 -22.50 68.54
C ILE A 131 -50.00 -22.71 67.56
N ALA A 132 -50.19 -22.37 66.28
CA ALA A 132 -49.14 -22.42 65.27
C ALA A 132 -47.95 -21.50 65.61
N ALA A 133 -48.20 -20.26 66.05
CA ALA A 133 -47.15 -19.31 66.40
C ALA A 133 -46.39 -19.73 67.67
N SER A 134 -47.10 -20.29 68.66
CA SER A 134 -46.48 -20.87 69.86
C SER A 134 -45.56 -22.04 69.50
N PHE A 135 -46.00 -22.92 68.59
CA PHE A 135 -45.20 -24.03 68.09
C PHE A 135 -43.99 -23.57 67.27
N ALA A 136 -44.14 -22.60 66.38
CA ALA A 136 -43.04 -22.05 65.60
C ALA A 136 -42.00 -21.31 66.46
N TYR A 137 -42.39 -20.76 67.61
CA TYR A 137 -41.47 -20.07 68.53
C TYR A 137 -40.75 -21.01 69.52
N CYS A 138 -41.47 -21.92 70.18
CA CYS A 138 -40.92 -22.76 71.25
C CYS A 138 -41.21 -24.26 71.11
N GLY A 139 -41.60 -24.72 69.92
CA GLY A 139 -41.82 -26.13 69.61
C GLY A 139 -42.94 -26.75 70.44
N PHE A 140 -42.74 -27.98 70.90
CA PHE A 140 -43.75 -28.74 71.64
C PHE A 140 -44.12 -28.11 73.00
N ASP A 141 -43.28 -27.27 73.61
CA ASP A 141 -43.66 -26.51 74.81
C ASP A 141 -44.78 -25.49 74.51
N GLY A 142 -44.86 -25.00 73.27
CA GLY A 142 -45.95 -24.15 72.77
C GLY A 142 -47.29 -24.87 72.62
N LEU A 143 -47.30 -26.20 72.64
CA LEU A 143 -48.51 -27.04 72.56
C LEU A 143 -48.99 -27.51 73.94
N LYS A 144 -48.34 -27.08 75.03
CA LYS A 144 -48.66 -27.49 76.41
C LYS A 144 -50.12 -27.20 76.75
N GLY A 145 -50.89 -28.26 77.00
CA GLY A 145 -52.31 -28.18 77.30
C GLY A 145 -53.23 -28.70 76.19
N CYS A 146 -52.71 -28.85 74.97
CA CYS A 146 -53.38 -29.54 73.88
C CYS A 146 -53.02 -31.04 73.88
N ASN A 147 -53.84 -31.85 73.21
CA ASN A 147 -53.51 -33.26 72.92
C ASN A 147 -53.14 -33.39 71.43
N GLN A 148 -52.06 -34.09 71.11
CA GLN A 148 -51.58 -34.28 69.73
C GLN A 148 -52.62 -34.93 68.81
N GLU A 149 -53.36 -35.94 69.30
CA GLU A 149 -54.41 -36.63 68.53
C GLU A 149 -55.58 -35.68 68.25
N LEU A 150 -55.93 -34.82 69.20
CA LEU A 150 -56.97 -33.80 69.04
C LEU A 150 -56.52 -32.64 68.13
N LEU A 151 -55.24 -32.25 68.16
CA LEU A 151 -54.67 -31.28 67.21
C LEU A 151 -54.68 -31.81 65.77
N GLU A 152 -54.55 -33.12 65.58
CA GLU A 152 -54.68 -33.79 64.27
C GLU A 152 -56.15 -33.85 63.83
N GLU A 153 -57.07 -34.31 64.69
CA GLU A 153 -58.51 -34.36 64.39
C GLU A 153 -59.13 -32.96 64.14
N ALA A 154 -58.66 -31.92 64.82
CA ALA A 154 -59.07 -30.54 64.60
C ALA A 154 -58.41 -29.92 63.34
N GLY A 155 -57.37 -30.53 62.78
CA GLY A 155 -56.66 -30.02 61.60
C GLY A 155 -55.63 -28.92 61.86
N VAL A 156 -55.22 -28.68 63.12
CA VAL A 156 -54.19 -27.68 63.46
C VAL A 156 -52.84 -28.05 62.86
N TRP A 157 -52.48 -29.34 62.83
CA TRP A 157 -51.27 -29.80 62.15
C TRP A 157 -51.29 -29.56 60.63
N ALA A 158 -52.44 -29.79 59.98
CA ALA A 158 -52.62 -29.53 58.56
C ALA A 158 -52.59 -28.02 58.25
N TYR A 159 -53.01 -27.16 59.19
CA TYR A 159 -52.87 -25.71 59.09
C TYR A 159 -51.40 -25.28 59.17
N ILE A 160 -50.63 -25.82 60.13
CA ILE A 160 -49.18 -25.57 60.23
C ILE A 160 -48.49 -26.03 58.95
N GLU A 161 -48.75 -27.26 58.49
CA GLU A 161 -48.19 -27.79 57.23
C GLU A 161 -48.56 -26.92 56.02
N TYR A 162 -49.80 -26.45 55.93
CA TYR A 162 -50.23 -25.53 54.87
C TYR A 162 -49.42 -24.22 54.90
N ILE A 163 -49.26 -23.60 56.07
CA ILE A 163 -48.51 -22.35 56.24
C ILE A 163 -47.02 -22.54 55.92
N GLU A 164 -46.37 -23.61 56.38
CA GLU A 164 -44.95 -23.89 56.08
C GLU A 164 -44.69 -24.05 54.58
N ASN A 165 -45.65 -24.61 53.83
CA ASN A 165 -45.60 -24.79 52.37
C ASN A 165 -45.95 -23.52 51.57
N LEU A 166 -46.35 -22.41 52.22
CA LEU A 166 -46.45 -21.12 51.55
C LEU A 166 -45.05 -20.55 51.24
N PRO A 167 -44.93 -19.62 50.26
CA PRO A 167 -43.69 -18.90 50.01
C PRO A 167 -43.16 -18.21 51.28
N ALA A 168 -41.86 -17.94 51.34
CA ALA A 168 -41.29 -17.07 52.37
C ALA A 168 -42.02 -15.72 52.45
N VAL A 169 -41.87 -15.00 53.56
CA VAL A 169 -42.37 -13.61 53.66
C VAL A 169 -41.62 -12.71 52.67
N PRO A 170 -42.23 -11.63 52.13
CA PRO A 170 -41.60 -10.81 51.10
C PRO A 170 -40.25 -10.21 51.52
N ASP A 171 -39.20 -10.50 50.76
CA ASP A 171 -37.86 -9.92 50.95
C ASP A 171 -37.56 -8.80 49.93
N THR A 172 -37.06 -7.68 50.44
CA THR A 172 -36.64 -6.50 49.68
C THR A 172 -35.23 -6.61 49.10
N GLN A 173 -34.42 -7.57 49.54
CA GLN A 173 -33.02 -7.71 49.13
C GLN A 173 -32.88 -8.32 47.73
N LEU A 174 -31.90 -7.81 46.97
CA LEU A 174 -31.59 -8.20 45.60
C LEU A 174 -30.07 -8.24 45.40
N SER A 175 -29.57 -9.20 44.61
CA SER A 175 -28.19 -9.24 44.12
C SER A 175 -28.09 -9.96 42.77
N PHE A 176 -27.23 -9.51 41.86
CA PHE A 176 -26.91 -10.28 40.66
C PHE A 176 -25.87 -11.37 40.97
N THR A 177 -25.93 -12.52 40.28
CA THR A 177 -24.85 -13.53 40.34
C THR A 177 -23.51 -13.01 39.80
N SER A 178 -23.55 -12.06 38.85
CA SER A 178 -22.45 -11.11 38.63
C SER A 178 -23.00 -9.73 38.29
N SER A 179 -22.42 -8.69 38.89
CA SER A 179 -22.70 -7.28 38.59
C SER A 179 -21.84 -6.71 37.46
N GLU A 180 -20.79 -7.42 37.05
CA GLU A 180 -19.86 -7.03 35.98
C GLU A 180 -19.65 -8.22 35.05
N ILE A 181 -19.90 -8.04 33.76
CA ILE A 181 -19.81 -9.09 32.75
C ILE A 181 -19.18 -8.56 31.46
N GLU A 182 -18.42 -9.43 30.79
CA GLU A 182 -17.87 -9.18 29.47
C GLU A 182 -18.69 -9.94 28.42
N SER A 183 -18.85 -9.38 27.21
CA SER A 183 -19.40 -10.12 26.08
C SER A 183 -18.32 -10.85 25.28
N HIS A 184 -18.75 -11.78 24.42
CA HIS A 184 -17.94 -12.47 23.44
C HIS A 184 -18.70 -12.52 22.10
N MET A 185 -17.98 -12.71 20.98
CA MET A 185 -18.60 -12.86 19.66
C MET A 185 -19.18 -14.28 19.51
N GLU A 186 -20.44 -14.38 19.11
CA GLU A 186 -21.15 -15.63 18.82
C GLU A 186 -21.88 -15.47 17.46
N ASP A 187 -21.43 -16.21 16.45
CA ASP A 187 -21.85 -16.13 15.05
C ASP A 187 -21.92 -14.70 14.46
N THR A 188 -23.09 -14.06 14.51
CA THR A 188 -23.36 -12.72 13.94
C THR A 188 -23.69 -11.66 14.99
N ILE A 189 -23.55 -11.99 16.27
CA ILE A 189 -23.82 -11.10 17.41
C ILE A 189 -22.63 -11.10 18.39
N GLN A 190 -22.67 -10.17 19.34
CA GLN A 190 -21.91 -10.28 20.57
C GLN A 190 -22.87 -10.54 21.74
N ARG A 191 -22.52 -11.46 22.63
CA ARG A 191 -23.39 -11.98 23.69
C ARG A 191 -22.66 -12.11 25.02
N THR A 192 -23.37 -11.92 26.12
CA THR A 192 -22.85 -12.08 27.48
C THR A 192 -23.07 -13.51 28.00
N GLY A 193 -22.42 -13.87 29.11
CA GLY A 193 -22.86 -15.01 29.92
C GLY A 193 -24.25 -14.78 30.52
N GLU A 194 -24.86 -15.87 31.01
CA GLU A 194 -26.09 -15.84 31.80
C GLU A 194 -25.86 -15.25 33.20
N ILE A 195 -26.76 -14.40 33.65
CA ILE A 195 -26.84 -13.81 34.99
C ILE A 195 -28.20 -14.21 35.59
N THR A 196 -28.25 -14.42 36.91
CA THR A 196 -29.51 -14.53 37.65
C THR A 196 -29.67 -13.33 38.58
N LEU A 197 -30.86 -12.74 38.63
CA LEU A 197 -31.24 -11.80 39.70
C LEU A 197 -31.66 -12.62 40.92
N GLN A 198 -30.85 -12.64 41.97
CA GLN A 198 -31.15 -13.32 43.22
C GLN A 198 -32.04 -12.44 44.09
N GLY A 199 -33.10 -13.01 44.66
CA GLY A 199 -34.05 -12.34 45.55
C GLY A 199 -35.46 -12.91 45.40
N ASP A 200 -36.45 -12.20 45.96
CA ASP A 200 -37.86 -12.59 45.93
C ASP A 200 -38.50 -12.38 44.55
N ALA A 201 -39.26 -13.36 44.03
CA ALA A 201 -39.93 -13.25 42.72
C ALA A 201 -41.02 -12.16 42.65
N ARG A 202 -41.52 -11.69 43.80
CA ARG A 202 -42.42 -10.52 43.90
C ARG A 202 -41.68 -9.20 43.76
N ASN A 203 -40.35 -9.21 43.90
CA ASN A 203 -39.47 -8.06 43.77
C ASN A 203 -38.94 -8.00 42.33
N GLU A 204 -39.24 -6.91 41.63
CA GLU A 204 -38.82 -6.70 40.24
C GLU A 204 -37.94 -5.47 40.10
N ILE A 205 -37.08 -5.47 39.09
CA ILE A 205 -36.29 -4.31 38.65
C ILE A 205 -36.57 -4.01 37.18
N GLN A 206 -36.34 -2.74 36.82
CA GLN A 206 -36.65 -2.17 35.52
C GLN A 206 -35.35 -1.74 34.84
N ILE A 207 -34.78 -2.58 33.96
CA ILE A 207 -33.45 -2.40 33.36
C ILE A 207 -33.58 -1.60 32.05
N PRO A 208 -33.03 -0.36 31.95
CA PRO A 208 -33.15 0.45 30.75
C PRO A 208 -32.08 0.08 29.70
N LEU A 209 -32.47 -0.42 28.53
CA LEU A 209 -31.52 -0.86 27.48
C LEU A 209 -31.30 0.22 26.40
N SER A 210 -30.04 0.37 25.96
CA SER A 210 -29.69 1.15 24.76
C SER A 210 -30.27 0.52 23.49
N PRO A 211 -30.51 1.29 22.40
CA PRO A 211 -31.25 0.82 21.22
C PRO A 211 -30.83 -0.54 20.65
N ASP A 212 -29.53 -0.79 20.57
CA ASP A 212 -28.95 -1.99 19.97
C ASP A 212 -28.73 -3.14 20.97
N ILE A 213 -29.05 -2.94 22.26
CA ILE A 213 -28.93 -3.94 23.31
C ILE A 213 -30.27 -4.66 23.49
N THR A 214 -30.21 -6.00 23.47
CA THR A 214 -31.33 -6.90 23.75
C THR A 214 -31.06 -7.69 25.03
N LEU A 215 -32.05 -7.75 25.92
CA LEU A 215 -32.09 -8.67 27.06
C LEU A 215 -32.96 -9.88 26.69
N HIS A 216 -32.41 -11.08 26.86
CA HIS A 216 -33.08 -12.37 26.70
C HIS A 216 -33.32 -12.97 28.08
N ASN A 217 -34.58 -13.10 28.51
CA ASN A 217 -34.95 -13.66 29.81
C ASN A 217 -35.36 -15.12 29.65
N ASP A 218 -34.51 -16.02 30.13
CA ASP A 218 -34.68 -17.46 30.01
C ASP A 218 -35.66 -18.06 31.03
N THR A 219 -35.98 -17.36 32.11
CA THR A 219 -37.03 -17.76 33.06
C THR A 219 -38.42 -17.39 32.53
N GLN A 220 -38.61 -16.14 32.08
CA GLN A 220 -39.88 -15.65 31.53
C GLN A 220 -40.15 -16.08 30.08
N LYS A 221 -39.10 -16.46 29.32
CA LYS A 221 -39.11 -16.61 27.85
C LYS A 221 -39.59 -15.34 27.13
N THR A 222 -38.97 -14.22 27.47
CA THR A 222 -39.18 -12.90 26.88
C THR A 222 -37.88 -12.31 26.32
N GLU A 223 -38.00 -11.49 25.28
CA GLU A 223 -36.88 -10.81 24.60
C GLU A 223 -37.24 -9.33 24.43
N ILE A 224 -36.37 -8.42 24.87
CA ILE A 224 -36.62 -6.97 24.88
C ILE A 224 -35.39 -6.24 24.35
N THR A 225 -35.56 -5.49 23.25
CA THR A 225 -34.52 -4.66 22.61
C THR A 225 -34.81 -3.17 22.79
N GLY A 226 -33.78 -2.37 23.12
CA GLY A 226 -33.83 -0.90 23.06
C GLY A 226 -34.88 -0.20 23.92
N LYS A 227 -35.30 -0.85 25.02
CA LYS A 227 -36.40 -0.43 25.91
C LYS A 227 -36.10 -0.86 27.34
N THR A 228 -36.93 -0.43 28.29
CA THR A 228 -36.89 -0.98 29.65
C THR A 228 -37.39 -2.43 29.67
N ALA A 229 -36.64 -3.33 30.32
CA ALA A 229 -36.99 -4.73 30.53
C ALA A 229 -37.27 -5.00 32.02
N THR A 230 -38.38 -5.69 32.33
CA THR A 230 -38.71 -6.15 33.68
C THR A 230 -38.00 -7.47 34.00
N VAL A 231 -37.33 -7.55 35.15
CA VAL A 231 -36.67 -8.76 35.65
C VAL A 231 -37.07 -9.01 37.11
N HIS A 232 -37.50 -10.22 37.43
CA HIS A 232 -37.95 -10.65 38.76
C HIS A 232 -36.86 -11.40 39.54
N GLY A 233 -36.94 -11.44 40.87
CA GLY A 233 -36.11 -12.34 41.67
C GLY A 233 -36.29 -13.81 41.27
N GLY A 234 -35.18 -14.48 40.96
CA GLY A 234 -35.14 -15.83 40.39
C GLY A 234 -35.06 -15.89 38.86
N ASP A 235 -35.15 -14.76 38.14
CA ASP A 235 -34.96 -14.74 36.69
C ASP A 235 -33.49 -14.91 36.28
N THR A 236 -33.25 -15.83 35.34
CA THR A 236 -31.98 -15.95 34.61
C THR A 236 -32.11 -15.33 33.22
N PHE A 237 -31.12 -14.56 32.81
CA PHE A 237 -31.12 -13.78 31.56
C PHE A 237 -29.71 -13.52 31.05
N TYR A 238 -29.58 -13.20 29.76
CA TYR A 238 -28.32 -12.73 29.16
C TYR A 238 -28.60 -11.53 28.22
N PHE A 239 -27.54 -10.87 27.75
CA PHE A 239 -27.64 -9.77 26.81
C PHE A 239 -26.98 -10.12 25.47
N SER A 240 -27.50 -9.54 24.39
CA SER A 240 -26.87 -9.56 23.08
C SER A 240 -26.96 -8.19 22.40
N ALA A 241 -25.98 -7.90 21.54
CA ALA A 241 -26.03 -6.78 20.61
C ALA A 241 -25.49 -7.21 19.23
N PRO A 242 -25.76 -6.46 18.14
CA PRO A 242 -25.11 -6.66 16.86
C PRO A 242 -23.58 -6.58 16.96
N LEU A 243 -22.88 -7.11 15.95
CA LEU A 243 -21.44 -6.92 15.76
C LEU A 243 -21.14 -5.48 15.28
N ILE A 244 -21.34 -4.51 16.18
CA ILE A 244 -20.95 -3.10 16.07
C ILE A 244 -20.13 -2.69 17.29
N ASP A 245 -19.28 -1.69 17.10
CA ASP A 245 -18.42 -1.08 18.12
C ASP A 245 -19.30 -0.31 19.13
N LEU A 246 -19.31 -0.72 20.41
CA LEU A 246 -20.20 -0.19 21.46
C LEU A 246 -19.42 0.30 22.68
N GLU A 247 -19.88 1.41 23.27
CA GLU A 247 -19.44 1.84 24.60
C GLU A 247 -19.93 0.88 25.71
N ASP A 248 -19.13 0.72 26.76
CA ASP A 248 -19.49 -0.09 27.94
C ASP A 248 -20.81 0.39 28.56
N TYR A 249 -21.76 -0.53 28.72
CA TYR A 249 -23.10 -0.24 29.22
C TYR A 249 -23.14 -0.28 30.76
N GLU A 250 -23.66 0.78 31.37
CA GLU A 250 -24.04 0.80 32.79
C GLU A 250 -25.57 0.91 32.95
N SER A 251 -26.17 0.06 33.79
CA SER A 251 -27.63 0.10 34.04
C SER A 251 -28.12 1.30 34.88
N GLY A 252 -27.20 2.08 35.46
CA GLY A 252 -27.50 2.96 36.60
C GLY A 252 -27.80 2.18 37.88
N GLU A 253 -28.29 2.88 38.91
CA GLU A 253 -28.78 2.28 40.16
C GLU A 253 -30.20 1.74 39.95
N LEU A 254 -30.36 0.42 40.07
CA LEU A 254 -31.63 -0.28 39.91
C LEU A 254 -32.23 -0.61 41.27
N TYR A 255 -33.44 -0.14 41.52
CA TYR A 255 -34.17 -0.34 42.78
C TYR A 255 -35.28 -1.37 42.60
N GLY A 256 -35.44 -2.26 43.59
CA GLY A 256 -36.53 -3.24 43.63
C GLY A 256 -37.90 -2.60 43.86
N SER A 257 -38.95 -3.24 43.37
CA SER A 257 -40.34 -2.81 43.53
C SER A 257 -40.87 -2.87 44.96
N LEU A 258 -40.29 -3.69 45.85
CA LEU A 258 -40.74 -3.85 47.23
C LEU A 258 -40.10 -2.80 48.15
N ASP A 259 -40.91 -1.98 48.83
CA ASP A 259 -40.44 -0.92 49.76
C ASP A 259 -40.47 -1.29 51.25
N LYS A 260 -40.87 -2.53 51.58
CA LYS A 260 -41.05 -3.06 52.95
C LYS A 260 -40.70 -4.54 53.00
N SER A 261 -39.83 -4.92 53.93
CA SER A 261 -39.74 -6.32 54.39
C SER A 261 -40.70 -6.53 55.56
N TRP A 262 -41.08 -7.77 55.84
CA TRP A 262 -41.93 -8.10 56.98
C TRP A 262 -41.11 -8.87 58.01
N ARG A 263 -41.11 -8.39 59.26
CA ARG A 263 -40.26 -8.94 60.33
C ARG A 263 -41.08 -9.25 61.55
N SER A 264 -40.86 -10.44 62.11
CA SER A 264 -41.44 -10.81 63.39
C SER A 264 -40.91 -9.91 64.51
N ILE A 265 -41.76 -9.59 65.48
CA ILE A 265 -41.43 -8.86 66.70
C ILE A 265 -41.82 -9.69 67.90
N ILE A 266 -40.99 -9.70 68.93
CA ILE A 266 -41.25 -10.38 70.20
C ILE A 266 -41.03 -9.44 71.39
N THR A 267 -41.81 -9.63 72.45
CA THR A 267 -41.55 -8.96 73.74
C THR A 267 -40.33 -9.56 74.43
N LYS A 268 -39.47 -8.71 75.01
CA LYS A 268 -38.25 -9.10 75.71
C LYS A 268 -38.53 -9.98 76.93
N THR A 269 -37.67 -10.98 77.15
CA THR A 269 -37.89 -12.13 78.05
C THR A 269 -37.57 -11.88 79.54
N GLU A 270 -37.54 -10.63 80.00
CA GLU A 270 -37.21 -10.27 81.39
C GLU A 270 -38.44 -10.37 82.33
N GLY A 271 -38.92 -11.60 82.60
CA GLY A 271 -39.99 -11.82 83.58
C GLY A 271 -40.57 -13.23 83.64
N SER A 272 -41.62 -13.40 84.46
CA SER A 272 -42.41 -14.64 84.56
C SER A 272 -43.57 -14.72 83.55
N TYR A 273 -43.78 -13.66 82.77
CA TYR A 273 -44.86 -13.57 81.79
C TYR A 273 -44.49 -14.26 80.47
N GLN A 274 -45.52 -14.68 79.72
CA GLN A 274 -45.41 -15.22 78.37
C GLN A 274 -44.86 -14.16 77.39
N VAL A 275 -43.98 -14.56 76.47
CA VAL A 275 -43.65 -13.74 75.30
C VAL A 275 -44.91 -13.55 74.44
N LEU A 276 -45.12 -12.31 73.99
CA LEU A 276 -46.05 -11.98 72.92
C LEU A 276 -45.27 -11.75 71.61
N GLY A 277 -45.85 -12.17 70.49
CA GLY A 277 -45.24 -12.03 69.17
C GLY A 277 -46.22 -11.61 68.09
N GLY A 278 -45.78 -10.73 67.20
CA GLY A 278 -46.53 -10.24 66.04
C GLY A 278 -45.61 -9.98 64.86
N ILE A 279 -46.12 -9.40 63.79
CA ILE A 279 -45.31 -8.99 62.64
C ILE A 279 -45.50 -7.49 62.38
N LYS A 280 -44.43 -6.79 62.00
CA LYS A 280 -44.51 -5.38 61.58
C LYS A 280 -43.79 -5.17 60.25
N PRO A 281 -44.24 -4.23 59.41
CA PRO A 281 -43.50 -3.84 58.22
C PRO A 281 -42.26 -3.08 58.64
N TYR A 282 -41.10 -3.48 58.13
CA TYR A 282 -39.84 -2.78 58.34
C TYR A 282 -39.45 -2.10 57.02
N LYS A 283 -39.34 -0.76 57.04
CA LYS A 283 -38.89 -0.01 55.86
C LYS A 283 -37.37 -0.05 55.79
N GLU A 284 -36.84 -1.03 55.06
CA GLU A 284 -35.41 -1.10 54.79
C GLU A 284 -34.98 0.08 53.91
N LYS A 285 -33.74 0.53 54.12
CA LYS A 285 -33.10 1.47 53.21
C LYS A 285 -32.79 0.70 51.93
N SER A 286 -33.60 0.87 50.90
CA SER A 286 -33.42 0.19 49.61
C SER A 286 -31.97 0.30 49.13
N VAL A 287 -31.34 -0.86 48.95
CA VAL A 287 -29.98 -0.99 48.41
C VAL A 287 -30.13 -1.27 46.91
N PRO A 288 -29.69 -0.36 46.03
CA PRO A 288 -29.79 -0.62 44.60
C PRO A 288 -28.78 -1.69 44.17
N VAL A 289 -29.18 -2.49 43.18
CA VAL A 289 -28.24 -3.30 42.39
C VAL A 289 -27.77 -2.49 41.19
N LYS A 290 -26.61 -2.85 40.63
CA LYS A 290 -26.08 -2.24 39.40
C LYS A 290 -25.47 -3.33 38.54
N LEU A 291 -25.64 -3.19 37.23
CA LEU A 291 -25.01 -4.03 36.22
C LEU A 291 -24.07 -3.17 35.34
N ARG A 292 -22.93 -3.76 34.98
CA ARG A 292 -22.03 -3.31 33.92
C ARG A 292 -21.85 -4.42 32.89
N ILE A 293 -21.97 -4.05 31.61
CA ILE A 293 -21.61 -4.89 30.47
C ILE A 293 -20.47 -4.22 29.73
N LYS A 294 -19.34 -4.90 29.67
CA LYS A 294 -18.21 -4.53 28.82
C LYS A 294 -18.32 -5.28 27.50
N TRP A 295 -18.46 -4.56 26.40
CA TRP A 295 -18.68 -5.17 25.09
C TRP A 295 -17.36 -5.66 24.47
N ALA A 296 -17.48 -6.62 23.55
CA ALA A 296 -16.32 -7.27 22.95
C ALA A 296 -15.72 -6.33 21.91
N ARG A 297 -14.42 -6.04 22.01
CA ARG A 297 -13.73 -5.27 20.96
C ARG A 297 -13.79 -6.05 19.66
N ILE A 298 -14.50 -5.49 18.68
CA ILE A 298 -14.56 -6.02 17.32
C ILE A 298 -13.29 -5.56 16.59
N PRO A 299 -12.55 -6.45 15.90
CA PRO A 299 -11.40 -6.06 15.10
C PRO A 299 -11.88 -5.19 13.93
N PHE A 300 -11.17 -4.09 13.65
CA PHE A 300 -11.48 -3.29 12.47
C PHE A 300 -11.10 -4.03 11.19
N GLU A 301 -11.93 -3.96 10.15
CA GLU A 301 -11.65 -4.60 8.85
C GLU A 301 -12.02 -3.69 7.67
N ALA A 302 -11.12 -3.59 6.69
CA ALA A 302 -11.29 -2.76 5.49
C ALA A 302 -10.81 -3.47 4.21
N TYR A 303 -11.40 -3.14 3.07
CA TYR A 303 -10.86 -3.54 1.77
C TYR A 303 -9.57 -2.76 1.45
N LEU A 304 -8.64 -3.36 0.73
CA LEU A 304 -7.52 -2.63 0.14
C LEU A 304 -7.84 -2.30 -1.32
N ARG A 305 -7.69 -1.03 -1.69
CA ARG A 305 -7.66 -0.57 -3.09
C ARG A 305 -6.25 -0.13 -3.47
N ILE A 306 -5.64 -0.82 -4.43
CA ILE A 306 -4.36 -0.43 -5.03
C ILE A 306 -4.67 0.28 -6.35
N ARG A 307 -4.04 1.44 -6.59
CA ARG A 307 -4.13 2.18 -7.84
C ARG A 307 -2.75 2.25 -8.49
N LYS A 308 -2.66 1.78 -9.73
CA LYS A 308 -1.45 1.86 -10.54
C LYS A 308 -1.33 3.24 -11.15
N VAL A 309 -0.19 3.92 -10.95
CA VAL A 309 0.09 5.22 -11.59
C VAL A 309 1.45 5.24 -12.25
N ASP A 310 1.55 6.10 -13.26
CA ASP A 310 2.78 6.41 -13.97
C ASP A 310 3.65 7.34 -13.13
N LYS A 311 4.93 7.01 -12.94
CA LYS A 311 5.89 7.76 -12.12
C LYS A 311 6.14 9.18 -12.65
N ASN A 312 6.06 9.40 -13.96
CA ASN A 312 6.35 10.67 -14.62
C ASN A 312 5.09 11.53 -14.77
N THR A 313 3.97 10.96 -15.22
CA THR A 313 2.72 11.71 -15.47
C THR A 313 1.82 11.80 -14.24
N GLN A 314 2.02 10.92 -13.24
CA GLN A 314 1.18 10.76 -12.04
C GLN A 314 -0.31 10.46 -12.35
N LYS A 315 -0.60 10.00 -13.58
CA LYS A 315 -1.92 9.53 -14.01
C LYS A 315 -2.09 8.03 -13.74
N PRO A 316 -3.33 7.51 -13.67
CA PRO A 316 -3.57 6.08 -13.67
C PRO A 316 -2.97 5.39 -14.90
N VAL A 317 -2.43 4.18 -14.72
CA VAL A 317 -2.01 3.30 -15.82
C VAL A 317 -3.21 2.43 -16.18
N LEU A 318 -3.93 2.76 -17.25
CA LEU A 318 -5.18 2.11 -17.66
C LEU A 318 -4.93 0.76 -18.37
N LEU A 319 -4.26 -0.15 -17.65
CA LEU A 319 -3.87 -1.48 -18.10
C LEU A 319 -4.10 -2.54 -17.02
N ALA A 320 -4.73 -3.62 -17.43
CA ALA A 320 -4.74 -4.87 -16.69
C ALA A 320 -3.38 -5.58 -16.82
N GLY A 321 -2.95 -6.28 -15.76
CA GLY A 321 -1.80 -7.16 -15.79
C GLY A 321 -0.74 -6.92 -14.71
N ALA A 322 -0.67 -5.70 -14.17
CA ALA A 322 0.23 -5.39 -13.05
C ALA A 322 -0.19 -6.20 -11.81
N SER A 323 0.71 -6.99 -11.23
CA SER A 323 0.39 -7.96 -10.16
C SER A 323 1.16 -7.70 -8.86
N PHE A 324 0.47 -7.89 -7.74
CA PHE A 324 0.93 -7.48 -6.42
C PHE A 324 0.81 -8.60 -5.40
N LYS A 325 1.76 -8.63 -4.46
CA LYS A 325 1.71 -9.45 -3.25
C LYS A 325 1.64 -8.56 -2.01
N ILE A 326 0.60 -8.81 -1.21
CA ILE A 326 0.36 -8.15 0.08
C ILE A 326 0.94 -9.06 1.17
N ARG A 327 1.73 -8.50 2.07
CA ARG A 327 2.35 -9.19 3.21
C ARG A 327 1.86 -8.57 4.50
N ASN A 328 1.38 -9.40 5.43
CA ASN A 328 1.16 -8.95 6.80
C ASN A 328 2.52 -8.89 7.51
N LEU A 329 2.88 -7.75 8.10
CA LEU A 329 4.22 -7.51 8.66
C LEU A 329 4.40 -8.09 10.07
N ASP A 330 3.30 -8.34 10.78
CA ASP A 330 3.29 -8.87 12.14
C ASP A 330 3.54 -10.40 12.14
N THR A 331 2.83 -11.13 11.25
CA THR A 331 3.06 -12.57 10.97
C THR A 331 4.26 -12.80 10.04
N LYS A 332 4.55 -11.85 9.15
CA LYS A 332 5.57 -11.89 8.07
C LYS A 332 5.21 -12.83 6.91
N GLU A 333 3.96 -13.27 6.82
CA GLU A 333 3.47 -14.13 5.76
C GLU A 333 2.82 -13.32 4.62
N ASP A 334 2.95 -13.80 3.38
CA ASP A 334 2.19 -13.26 2.25
C ASP A 334 0.72 -13.67 2.39
N MET A 335 -0.19 -12.72 2.21
CA MET A 335 -1.61 -12.89 2.45
C MET A 335 -2.24 -13.84 1.41
N ILE A 336 -3.10 -14.74 1.87
CA ILE A 336 -3.89 -15.64 1.03
C ILE A 336 -5.36 -15.51 1.43
N LEU A 337 -6.19 -14.97 0.54
CA LEU A 337 -7.63 -14.89 0.72
C LEU A 337 -8.30 -16.12 0.10
N ASP A 338 -9.26 -16.73 0.80
CA ASP A 338 -10.10 -17.81 0.25
C ASP A 338 -11.45 -17.24 -0.18
N TYR A 339 -11.60 -16.99 -1.48
CA TYR A 339 -12.79 -16.39 -2.07
C TYR A 339 -13.52 -17.42 -2.92
N GLN A 340 -14.75 -17.78 -2.51
CA GLN A 340 -15.59 -18.79 -3.18
C GLN A 340 -14.91 -20.18 -3.33
N GLY A 341 -13.94 -20.51 -2.48
CA GLY A 341 -13.15 -21.75 -2.56
C GLY A 341 -11.88 -21.65 -3.41
N GLN A 342 -11.59 -20.47 -3.99
CA GLN A 342 -10.34 -20.17 -4.68
C GLN A 342 -9.40 -19.40 -3.75
N LYS A 343 -8.17 -19.91 -3.59
CA LYS A 343 -7.10 -19.21 -2.88
C LYS A 343 -6.44 -18.19 -3.79
N ILE A 344 -6.48 -16.93 -3.37
CA ILE A 344 -5.92 -15.77 -4.06
C ILE A 344 -4.76 -15.24 -3.20
N SER A 345 -3.54 -15.41 -3.69
CA SER A 345 -2.28 -14.98 -3.05
C SER A 345 -1.53 -13.91 -3.84
N GLU A 346 -2.14 -13.42 -4.92
CA GLU A 346 -1.59 -12.45 -5.85
C GLU A 346 -2.76 -11.72 -6.49
N PHE A 347 -2.64 -10.41 -6.65
CA PHE A 347 -3.75 -9.52 -7.02
C PHE A 347 -3.35 -8.71 -8.24
N THR A 348 -4.15 -8.74 -9.31
CA THR A 348 -3.82 -8.17 -10.62
C THR A 348 -4.76 -7.03 -10.97
N THR A 349 -4.25 -5.96 -11.58
CA THR A 349 -5.07 -4.81 -12.01
C THR A 349 -6.13 -5.21 -13.05
N ASP A 350 -7.28 -4.52 -12.98
CA ASP A 350 -8.25 -4.44 -14.06
C ASP A 350 -7.83 -3.44 -15.16
N ASP A 351 -8.66 -3.27 -16.18
CA ASP A 351 -8.44 -2.35 -17.30
C ASP A 351 -8.50 -0.86 -16.90
N THR A 352 -8.84 -0.54 -15.66
CA THR A 352 -8.75 0.82 -15.09
C THR A 352 -7.46 1.08 -14.33
N GLY A 353 -6.57 0.08 -14.23
CA GLY A 353 -5.34 0.16 -13.44
C GLY A 353 -5.56 -0.02 -11.94
N VAL A 354 -6.70 -0.60 -11.54
CA VAL A 354 -7.13 -0.67 -10.14
C VAL A 354 -7.23 -2.12 -9.69
N ILE A 355 -6.96 -2.34 -8.40
CA ILE A 355 -7.26 -3.57 -7.67
C ILE A 355 -8.13 -3.16 -6.50
N THR A 356 -9.21 -3.89 -6.22
CA THR A 356 -9.84 -3.90 -4.90
C THR A 356 -9.88 -5.33 -4.40
N THR A 357 -9.47 -5.59 -3.15
CA THR A 357 -9.44 -6.97 -2.63
C THR A 357 -10.86 -7.55 -2.51
N PRO A 358 -11.08 -8.83 -2.85
CA PRO A 358 -12.42 -9.43 -2.88
C PRO A 358 -12.99 -9.74 -1.48
N LEU A 359 -12.14 -9.66 -0.45
CA LEU A 359 -12.49 -9.67 0.96
C LEU A 359 -11.76 -8.53 1.66
N LYS A 360 -12.21 -8.22 2.88
CA LYS A 360 -11.53 -7.28 3.77
C LYS A 360 -10.23 -7.87 4.32
N LEU A 361 -9.33 -6.99 4.73
CA LEU A 361 -8.17 -7.28 5.55
C LEU A 361 -8.53 -6.93 7.01
N SER A 362 -8.11 -7.76 7.95
CA SER A 362 -8.26 -7.49 9.38
C SER A 362 -7.21 -6.51 9.90
N GLU A 363 -7.49 -5.86 11.03
CA GLU A 363 -6.62 -4.90 11.71
C GLU A 363 -5.17 -5.38 11.85
N GLY A 364 -4.21 -4.54 11.46
CA GLY A 364 -2.78 -4.87 11.48
C GLY A 364 -1.96 -4.08 10.48
N LYS A 365 -0.66 -4.37 10.39
CA LYS A 365 0.26 -3.65 9.50
C LYS A 365 0.67 -4.49 8.29
N TYR A 366 0.71 -3.87 7.12
CA TYR A 366 0.91 -4.55 5.84
C TYR A 366 1.95 -3.85 4.95
N GLU A 367 2.59 -4.63 4.09
CA GLU A 367 3.48 -4.21 3.00
C GLU A 367 2.89 -4.74 1.69
N VAL A 368 2.63 -3.88 0.71
CA VAL A 368 2.37 -4.31 -0.67
C VAL A 368 3.60 -4.04 -1.53
N ARG A 369 3.92 -5.02 -2.38
CA ARG A 369 5.00 -4.97 -3.37
C ARG A 369 4.46 -5.46 -4.70
N GLU A 370 5.03 -4.95 -5.78
CA GLU A 370 4.78 -5.50 -7.11
C GLU A 370 5.47 -6.86 -7.29
N VAL A 371 5.05 -7.58 -8.32
CA VAL A 371 5.57 -8.89 -8.75
C VAL A 371 5.69 -8.92 -10.27
N HIS A 372 4.72 -8.34 -10.99
CA HIS A 372 4.76 -8.09 -12.43
C HIS A 372 4.25 -6.68 -12.73
N ALA A 373 4.89 -6.01 -13.69
CA ALA A 373 4.52 -4.68 -14.19
C ALA A 373 3.42 -4.79 -15.27
N PRO A 374 2.70 -3.70 -15.59
CA PRO A 374 1.91 -3.62 -16.81
C PRO A 374 2.84 -3.51 -18.05
N ALA A 375 2.34 -3.90 -19.23
CA ALA A 375 3.16 -3.90 -20.45
C ALA A 375 3.67 -2.49 -20.81
N GLY A 376 4.97 -2.37 -21.11
CA GLY A 376 5.63 -1.09 -21.38
C GLY A 376 6.15 -0.35 -20.13
N TYR A 377 6.12 -0.99 -18.95
CA TYR A 377 6.66 -0.46 -17.70
C TYR A 377 7.75 -1.37 -17.11
N LEU A 378 8.62 -0.77 -16.29
CA LEU A 378 9.65 -1.46 -15.52
C LEU A 378 9.10 -1.92 -14.17
N LEU A 379 9.43 -3.14 -13.76
CA LEU A 379 9.01 -3.74 -12.49
C LEU A 379 9.56 -2.95 -11.30
N SER A 380 8.66 -2.42 -10.47
CA SER A 380 9.03 -1.54 -9.35
C SER A 380 9.53 -2.34 -8.14
N ASP A 381 10.72 -1.99 -7.62
CA ASP A 381 11.21 -2.49 -6.33
C ASP A 381 10.66 -1.68 -5.13
N GLU A 382 9.92 -0.60 -5.41
CA GLU A 382 9.22 0.20 -4.42
C GLU A 382 8.13 -0.61 -3.70
N LYS A 383 7.86 -0.24 -2.45
CA LYS A 383 6.86 -0.88 -1.61
C LYS A 383 6.08 0.11 -0.80
N ALA A 384 4.76 0.03 -0.86
CA ALA A 384 3.89 0.82 0.00
C ALA A 384 3.58 0.05 1.29
N VAL A 385 3.81 0.70 2.43
CA VAL A 385 3.48 0.17 3.76
C VAL A 385 2.26 0.90 4.29
N PHE A 386 1.24 0.16 4.71
CA PHE A 386 -0.02 0.69 5.21
C PHE A 386 -0.46 0.00 6.50
N THR A 387 -1.38 0.63 7.24
CA THR A 387 -2.03 0.08 8.42
C THR A 387 -3.52 -0.07 8.13
N VAL A 388 -4.12 -1.19 8.51
CA VAL A 388 -5.57 -1.35 8.56
C VAL A 388 -6.01 -0.94 9.96
N GLU A 389 -6.52 0.28 10.11
CA GLU A 389 -7.01 0.85 11.37
C GLU A 389 -8.16 1.85 11.11
N LYS A 390 -9.05 2.04 12.08
CA LYS A 390 -10.21 2.94 11.98
C LYS A 390 -9.73 4.39 11.96
N SER A 391 -10.04 5.14 10.90
CA SER A 391 -9.48 6.46 10.61
C SER A 391 -10.44 7.35 9.82
N ASP A 392 -10.48 8.65 10.13
CA ASP A 392 -11.28 9.65 9.41
C ASP A 392 -10.87 9.85 7.93
N SER A 393 -9.75 9.24 7.50
CA SER A 393 -9.21 9.34 6.14
C SER A 393 -9.60 8.16 5.22
N LEU A 394 -10.44 7.24 5.70
CA LEU A 394 -10.94 6.10 4.93
C LEU A 394 -11.98 6.54 3.89
N SER A 395 -12.11 5.79 2.80
CA SER A 395 -13.21 5.97 1.84
C SER A 395 -14.24 4.84 1.95
N GLY A 396 -15.52 5.14 1.75
CA GLY A 396 -16.64 4.21 1.97
C GLY A 396 -17.50 4.60 3.18
N ASP A 397 -18.33 3.67 3.65
CA ASP A 397 -19.01 3.74 4.94
C ASP A 397 -18.31 2.81 5.97
N ASP A 398 -18.68 2.87 7.24
CA ASP A 398 -18.07 2.04 8.31
C ASP A 398 -18.15 0.52 8.04
N GLN A 399 -19.10 0.06 7.22
CA GLN A 399 -19.23 -1.35 6.85
C GLN A 399 -18.41 -1.71 5.60
N ASN A 400 -18.07 -0.74 4.76
CA ASN A 400 -17.39 -0.90 3.47
C ASN A 400 -16.13 -0.03 3.34
N ALA A 401 -15.44 0.22 4.45
CA ALA A 401 -14.21 1.01 4.49
C ALA A 401 -13.14 0.47 3.53
N VAL A 402 -12.47 1.39 2.84
CA VAL A 402 -11.43 1.11 1.85
C VAL A 402 -10.16 1.91 2.17
N ILE A 403 -9.04 1.21 2.29
CA ILE A 403 -7.67 1.76 2.32
C ILE A 403 -7.22 2.01 0.88
N ASP A 404 -6.83 3.24 0.55
CA ASP A 404 -6.19 3.55 -0.73
C ASP A 404 -4.67 3.45 -0.64
N VAL A 405 -4.07 2.70 -1.56
CA VAL A 405 -2.63 2.66 -1.82
C VAL A 405 -2.37 3.00 -3.29
N VAL A 406 -1.26 3.68 -3.56
CA VAL A 406 -0.80 4.06 -4.90
C VAL A 406 0.55 3.40 -5.15
N MET A 407 0.74 2.81 -6.34
CA MET A 407 1.98 2.14 -6.74
C MET A 407 2.50 2.69 -8.06
N THR A 408 3.76 3.15 -8.06
CA THR A 408 4.44 3.93 -9.10
C THR A 408 5.39 3.10 -9.95
N ASP A 409 5.23 3.13 -11.29
CA ASP A 409 6.20 2.53 -12.23
C ASP A 409 6.80 3.55 -13.17
N GLU A 410 8.04 3.30 -13.57
CA GLU A 410 8.71 4.03 -14.63
C GLU A 410 8.42 3.36 -15.99
N GLN A 411 8.09 4.17 -17.00
CA GLN A 411 7.92 3.69 -18.36
C GLN A 411 9.24 3.09 -18.87
N GLN A 412 9.17 1.93 -19.52
CA GLN A 412 10.31 1.39 -20.23
C GLN A 412 10.61 2.28 -21.45
N LYS A 413 11.89 2.55 -21.68
CA LYS A 413 12.38 3.35 -22.81
C LYS A 413 13.38 2.54 -23.64
N GLY A 414 13.69 3.04 -24.82
CA GLY A 414 14.78 2.50 -25.62
C GLY A 414 15.88 3.49 -25.97
N ARG A 415 16.86 2.94 -26.68
CA ARG A 415 17.96 3.64 -27.33
C ARG A 415 18.13 3.12 -28.75
N ILE A 416 18.31 4.04 -29.69
CA ILE A 416 18.79 3.71 -31.04
C ILE A 416 20.29 3.98 -31.11
N GLU A 417 21.03 3.06 -31.71
CA GLU A 417 22.44 3.20 -32.07
C GLU A 417 22.62 2.95 -33.56
N ILE A 418 23.34 3.82 -34.26
CA ILE A 418 23.71 3.65 -35.66
C ILE A 418 25.23 3.60 -35.74
N GLN A 419 25.77 2.46 -36.17
CA GLN A 419 27.20 2.31 -36.44
C GLN A 419 27.43 2.56 -37.93
N LYS A 420 28.17 3.63 -38.25
CA LYS A 420 28.44 4.07 -39.62
C LYS A 420 29.88 3.77 -40.03
N HIS A 421 30.05 3.19 -41.21
CA HIS A 421 31.36 2.83 -41.78
C HIS A 421 31.40 3.11 -43.29
N GLY A 422 32.59 3.04 -43.88
CA GLY A 422 32.79 3.16 -45.33
C GLY A 422 34.26 3.07 -45.73
N GLN A 423 34.50 2.85 -47.03
CA GLN A 423 35.84 2.66 -47.59
C GLN A 423 36.69 3.94 -47.55
N LYS A 424 37.62 4.04 -46.59
CA LYS A 424 38.62 5.12 -46.51
C LYS A 424 39.94 4.72 -47.17
N LEU A 425 40.69 5.72 -47.62
CA LEU A 425 42.07 5.56 -48.08
C LEU A 425 42.97 5.13 -46.92
N HIS A 426 43.69 4.02 -47.10
CA HIS A 426 44.54 3.39 -46.09
C HIS A 426 46.02 3.29 -46.51
N GLY A 427 46.33 3.24 -47.80
CA GLY A 427 47.70 3.05 -48.28
C GLY A 427 47.87 3.19 -49.79
N TYR A 428 49.05 2.86 -50.29
CA TYR A 428 49.38 2.79 -51.71
C TYR A 428 50.40 1.66 -51.95
N GLU A 429 50.06 0.71 -52.83
CA GLU A 429 50.95 -0.38 -53.28
C GLU A 429 50.57 -0.70 -54.73
N ASP A 430 51.27 -0.08 -55.68
CA ASP A 430 50.98 0.01 -57.14
C ASP A 430 49.61 0.63 -57.52
N ASP A 431 48.61 0.62 -56.63
CA ASP A 431 47.38 1.40 -56.66
C ASP A 431 46.99 1.87 -55.23
N PHE A 432 45.99 2.74 -55.11
CA PHE A 432 45.46 3.23 -53.84
C PHE A 432 44.68 2.12 -53.11
N LEU A 433 45.06 1.88 -51.85
CA LEU A 433 44.47 0.82 -51.01
C LEU A 433 43.38 1.41 -50.13
N TYR A 434 42.17 0.84 -50.20
CA TYR A 434 41.02 1.22 -49.39
C TYR A 434 40.65 0.12 -48.40
N ASN A 435 40.36 0.50 -47.16
CA ASN A 435 39.81 -0.37 -46.13
C ASN A 435 38.49 0.23 -45.63
N ASP A 436 37.56 -0.64 -45.19
CA ASP A 436 36.38 -0.18 -44.46
C ASP A 436 36.78 0.32 -43.07
N ASP A 437 36.27 1.49 -42.69
CA ASP A 437 36.58 2.18 -41.44
C ASP A 437 35.42 3.08 -40.99
N VAL A 438 35.36 3.42 -39.70
CA VAL A 438 34.23 4.12 -39.08
C VAL A 438 34.11 5.59 -39.51
N LEU A 439 32.90 6.09 -39.76
CA LEU A 439 32.69 7.46 -40.25
C LEU A 439 32.14 8.39 -39.16
N GLU A 440 32.99 9.29 -38.66
CA GLU A 440 32.62 10.41 -37.76
C GLU A 440 31.86 11.53 -38.51
N GLY A 441 31.02 12.29 -37.82
CA GLY A 441 30.41 13.52 -38.34
C GLY A 441 29.25 13.33 -39.33
N VAL A 442 28.91 12.08 -39.67
CA VAL A 442 27.73 11.74 -40.49
C VAL A 442 26.47 12.03 -39.66
N LYS A 443 25.49 12.69 -40.27
CA LYS A 443 24.28 13.16 -39.57
C LYS A 443 23.04 12.43 -40.05
N PHE A 444 22.21 12.06 -39.08
CA PHE A 444 20.90 11.44 -39.30
C PHE A 444 19.79 12.29 -38.70
N SER A 445 18.74 12.53 -39.48
CA SER A 445 17.47 13.05 -39.02
C SER A 445 16.62 11.90 -38.48
N VAL A 446 16.14 11.99 -37.23
CA VAL A 446 15.24 10.99 -36.64
C VAL A 446 13.81 11.53 -36.59
N SER A 447 12.86 10.68 -37.00
CA SER A 447 11.43 11.00 -37.00
C SER A 447 10.58 9.79 -36.60
N ALA A 448 9.38 10.00 -36.06
CA ALA A 448 8.47 8.89 -35.76
C ALA A 448 7.91 8.30 -37.05
N ALA A 449 8.05 6.98 -37.26
CA ALA A 449 7.53 6.28 -38.45
C ALA A 449 6.03 6.00 -38.35
N GLU A 450 5.42 6.20 -37.19
CA GLU A 450 4.00 6.00 -36.88
C GLU A 450 3.55 6.91 -35.73
N ASP A 451 2.28 6.84 -35.35
CA ASP A 451 1.75 7.54 -34.18
C ASP A 451 2.09 6.74 -32.91
N ILE A 452 2.94 7.29 -32.06
CA ILE A 452 3.42 6.64 -30.82
C ILE A 452 2.61 7.16 -29.64
N TYR A 453 1.95 6.25 -28.92
CA TYR A 453 1.02 6.57 -27.83
C TYR A 453 1.63 6.28 -26.45
N THR A 454 1.20 7.07 -25.46
CA THR A 454 1.56 6.89 -24.05
C THR A 454 1.23 5.46 -23.56
N PRO A 455 2.12 4.79 -22.81
CA PRO A 455 1.88 3.42 -22.31
C PRO A 455 0.83 3.39 -21.18
N ASP A 456 0.56 4.51 -20.51
CA ASP A 456 -0.50 4.66 -19.49
C ASP A 456 -1.93 4.46 -20.04
N HIS A 457 -2.08 4.26 -21.36
CA HIS A 457 -3.34 4.04 -22.06
C HIS A 457 -4.36 5.20 -21.97
N GLN A 458 -3.94 6.36 -21.49
CA GLN A 458 -4.80 7.54 -21.30
C GLN A 458 -5.39 8.09 -22.61
N THR A 459 -6.57 8.71 -22.48
CA THR A 459 -7.29 9.37 -23.59
C THR A 459 -7.51 10.86 -23.37
N ASP A 460 -7.80 11.59 -24.44
CA ASP A 460 -8.32 12.96 -24.41
C ASP A 460 -9.81 13.00 -23.99
N GLU A 461 -10.39 14.21 -23.94
CA GLU A 461 -11.82 14.43 -23.61
C GLU A 461 -12.80 13.80 -24.61
N ASN A 462 -12.33 13.36 -25.78
CA ASN A 462 -13.12 12.74 -26.85
C ASN A 462 -12.96 11.21 -26.89
N GLY A 463 -12.08 10.63 -26.07
CA GLY A 463 -11.75 9.20 -26.06
C GLY A 463 -10.64 8.76 -27.03
N ASN A 464 -9.90 9.69 -27.65
CA ASN A 464 -8.73 9.38 -28.47
C ASN A 464 -7.51 9.10 -27.58
N ARG A 465 -6.68 8.09 -27.91
CA ARG A 465 -5.43 7.83 -27.20
C ARG A 465 -4.47 9.02 -27.24
N ILE A 466 -3.85 9.33 -26.11
CA ILE A 466 -2.84 10.40 -25.99
C ILE A 466 -1.51 9.93 -26.60
N LEU A 467 -0.97 10.75 -27.50
CA LEU A 467 0.36 10.57 -28.09
C LEU A 467 1.44 10.87 -27.05
N ASP A 468 2.53 10.12 -27.10
CA ASP A 468 3.70 10.37 -26.25
C ASP A 468 4.55 11.52 -26.82
N SER A 469 5.55 12.00 -26.06
CA SER A 469 6.39 13.13 -26.45
C SER A 469 7.87 12.94 -26.12
N TYR A 470 8.73 13.27 -27.07
CA TYR A 470 10.18 13.32 -26.86
C TYR A 470 10.67 14.77 -26.83
N GLN A 471 11.26 15.19 -25.71
CA GLN A 471 11.74 16.56 -25.47
C GLN A 471 10.70 17.68 -25.77
N GLY A 472 9.41 17.37 -25.62
CA GLY A 472 8.29 18.28 -25.91
C GLY A 472 7.76 18.22 -27.35
N THR A 473 8.37 17.42 -28.23
CA THR A 473 7.81 17.07 -29.55
C THR A 473 6.87 15.89 -29.42
N GLU A 474 5.59 16.09 -29.75
CA GLU A 474 4.56 15.04 -29.76
C GLU A 474 4.78 14.06 -30.92
N LEU A 475 4.76 12.76 -30.64
CA LEU A 475 5.22 11.69 -31.54
C LEU A 475 4.15 11.23 -32.55
N ARG A 476 3.65 12.17 -33.36
CA ARG A 476 2.85 11.86 -34.57
C ARG A 476 3.72 11.27 -35.67
N LYS A 477 3.13 10.45 -36.53
CA LYS A 477 3.78 9.95 -37.75
C LYS A 477 4.35 11.09 -38.59
N GLY A 478 5.65 11.03 -38.85
CA GLY A 478 6.39 12.06 -39.59
C GLY A 478 6.86 13.26 -38.76
N ALA A 479 6.59 13.31 -37.46
CA ALA A 479 7.19 14.29 -36.57
C ALA A 479 8.71 14.05 -36.48
N LYS A 480 9.51 15.08 -36.77
CA LYS A 480 10.97 15.06 -36.61
C LYS A 480 11.32 15.36 -35.16
N LEU A 481 12.04 14.46 -34.51
CA LEU A 481 12.45 14.57 -33.11
C LEU A 481 13.70 15.45 -33.00
N ILE A 482 14.78 15.00 -33.62
CA ILE A 482 16.15 15.51 -33.41
C ILE A 482 17.06 15.10 -34.58
N GLU A 483 18.25 15.70 -34.63
CA GLU A 483 19.35 15.25 -35.49
C GLU A 483 20.45 14.66 -34.60
N ILE A 484 20.92 13.46 -34.95
CA ILE A 484 22.05 12.79 -34.27
C ILE A 484 23.25 12.73 -35.22
N THR A 485 24.45 12.77 -34.66
CA THR A 485 25.72 12.80 -35.40
C THR A 485 26.61 11.67 -34.91
N THR A 486 27.33 11.01 -35.82
CA THR A 486 28.28 9.95 -35.47
C THR A 486 29.53 10.50 -34.80
N ASP A 487 30.01 9.83 -33.76
CA ASP A 487 31.20 10.22 -33.00
C ASP A 487 32.52 9.70 -33.61
N LEU A 488 33.62 9.83 -32.86
CA LEU A 488 34.96 9.31 -33.22
C LEU A 488 35.01 7.77 -33.43
N ALA A 489 34.02 7.02 -32.94
CA ALA A 489 33.86 5.58 -33.18
C ALA A 489 32.86 5.29 -34.33
N GLY A 490 32.34 6.33 -34.99
CA GLY A 490 31.31 6.23 -36.02
C GLY A 490 29.92 5.90 -35.48
N ILE A 491 29.68 6.08 -34.17
CA ILE A 491 28.41 5.73 -33.53
C ILE A 491 27.56 6.99 -33.33
N ALA A 492 26.33 6.99 -33.85
CA ALA A 492 25.30 7.98 -33.51
C ALA A 492 24.25 7.33 -32.59
N SER A 493 24.00 7.92 -31.43
CA SER A 493 23.07 7.38 -30.43
C SER A 493 21.93 8.33 -30.11
N LEU A 494 20.73 7.78 -29.89
CA LEU A 494 19.55 8.50 -29.41
C LEU A 494 18.96 7.79 -28.18
N TYR A 495 19.04 8.44 -27.03
CA TYR A 495 18.63 7.93 -25.70
C TYR A 495 17.24 8.43 -25.29
N ASP A 496 16.66 7.78 -24.28
CA ASP A 496 15.42 8.18 -23.59
C ASP A 496 14.18 8.27 -24.49
N ILE A 497 14.14 7.51 -25.59
CA ILE A 497 12.99 7.49 -26.51
C ILE A 497 11.90 6.51 -26.04
N PRO A 498 10.61 6.85 -26.21
CA PRO A 498 9.52 5.90 -26.06
C PRO A 498 9.63 4.67 -26.98
N LEU A 499 8.86 3.64 -26.66
CA LEU A 499 8.78 2.41 -27.45
C LEU A 499 7.91 2.65 -28.70
N GLY A 500 8.30 2.07 -29.83
CA GLY A 500 7.66 2.32 -31.13
C GLY A 500 8.66 2.42 -32.29
N ARG A 501 8.17 2.85 -33.46
CA ARG A 501 8.95 2.77 -34.72
C ARG A 501 9.38 4.14 -35.23
N TYR A 502 10.63 4.24 -35.66
CA TYR A 502 11.31 5.48 -36.03
C TYR A 502 11.92 5.42 -37.43
N GLU A 503 11.64 6.41 -38.27
CA GLU A 503 12.32 6.62 -39.56
C GLU A 503 13.63 7.38 -39.32
N ILE A 504 14.72 6.77 -39.79
CA ILE A 504 16.07 7.30 -39.77
C ILE A 504 16.46 7.66 -41.20
N ARG A 505 16.94 8.89 -41.40
CA ARG A 505 17.36 9.40 -42.71
C ARG A 505 18.71 10.09 -42.60
N GLU A 506 19.67 9.67 -43.43
CA GLU A 506 20.94 10.37 -43.56
C GLU A 506 20.73 11.74 -44.22
N ILE A 507 21.41 12.78 -43.72
CA ILE A 507 21.26 14.16 -44.21
C ILE A 507 22.59 14.87 -44.50
N GLU A 508 23.71 14.35 -43.99
CA GLU A 508 25.06 14.90 -44.19
C GLU A 508 26.09 13.79 -44.00
N THR A 509 27.15 13.76 -44.81
CA THR A 509 28.25 12.77 -44.76
C THR A 509 29.60 13.45 -44.99
N GLN A 510 30.70 12.72 -44.79
CA GLN A 510 32.06 13.21 -45.06
C GLN A 510 32.31 13.47 -46.56
N ASP A 511 33.18 14.44 -46.86
CA ASP A 511 33.70 14.66 -48.23
C ASP A 511 34.22 13.35 -48.84
N GLY A 512 33.90 13.10 -50.12
CA GLY A 512 34.30 11.87 -50.81
C GLY A 512 33.38 10.67 -50.59
N PHE A 513 32.24 10.83 -49.89
CA PHE A 513 31.19 9.81 -49.78
C PHE A 513 29.86 10.28 -50.38
N LEU A 514 29.03 9.32 -50.79
CA LEU A 514 27.64 9.54 -51.17
C LEU A 514 26.75 9.57 -49.92
N ILE A 515 25.70 10.40 -49.94
CA ILE A 515 24.64 10.38 -48.93
C ILE A 515 23.62 9.32 -49.32
N SER A 516 23.16 8.49 -48.37
CA SER A 516 22.03 7.59 -48.61
C SER A 516 20.70 8.37 -48.76
N ASP A 517 20.18 8.47 -49.98
CA ASP A 517 18.83 9.01 -50.25
C ASP A 517 17.71 8.08 -49.68
N GLU A 518 18.01 6.79 -49.43
CA GLU A 518 17.06 5.83 -48.83
C GLU A 518 17.04 5.88 -47.29
N PRO A 519 15.88 6.08 -46.66
CA PRO A 519 15.71 5.99 -45.21
C PRO A 519 15.49 4.53 -44.76
N PHE A 520 15.75 4.24 -43.49
CA PHE A 520 15.42 2.96 -42.86
C PHE A 520 14.52 3.17 -41.64
N ILE A 521 13.78 2.14 -41.24
CA ILE A 521 12.90 2.16 -40.07
C ILE A 521 13.45 1.21 -39.02
N LEU A 522 13.68 1.71 -37.81
CA LEU A 522 13.99 0.92 -36.64
C LEU A 522 12.75 0.79 -35.75
N GLU A 523 12.64 -0.35 -35.07
CA GLU A 523 11.57 -0.66 -34.12
C GLU A 523 12.18 -0.83 -32.74
N VAL A 524 11.68 -0.07 -31.77
CA VAL A 524 12.04 -0.16 -30.35
C VAL A 524 10.94 -0.98 -29.67
N PRO A 525 11.09 -2.30 -29.51
CA PRO A 525 10.08 -3.18 -28.94
C PRO A 525 9.92 -2.99 -27.42
N VAL A 526 8.86 -3.60 -26.87
CA VAL A 526 8.73 -3.87 -25.44
C VAL A 526 9.65 -5.05 -25.08
N GLU A 527 10.57 -4.82 -24.15
CA GLU A 527 11.44 -5.83 -23.56
C GLU A 527 10.88 -6.29 -22.20
N PRO A 528 11.36 -7.40 -21.60
CA PRO A 528 10.93 -7.84 -20.28
C PRO A 528 10.99 -6.73 -19.21
N GLU A 529 10.05 -6.75 -18.28
CA GLU A 529 9.88 -5.79 -17.17
C GLU A 529 11.13 -5.58 -16.29
N THR A 530 12.12 -6.47 -16.38
CA THR A 530 13.40 -6.41 -15.65
C THR A 530 14.54 -5.75 -16.43
N GLU A 531 14.37 -5.47 -17.73
CA GLU A 531 15.38 -4.84 -18.58
C GLU A 531 15.09 -3.34 -18.73
N ASN A 532 15.99 -2.52 -18.17
CA ASN A 532 15.78 -1.08 -17.98
C ASN A 532 15.74 -0.25 -19.29
N GLU A 533 16.31 -0.77 -20.38
CA GLU A 533 16.52 -0.05 -21.63
C GLU A 533 16.55 -1.02 -22.81
N CYS A 534 15.67 -0.85 -23.80
CA CYS A 534 15.72 -1.60 -25.05
C CYS A 534 16.74 -0.95 -26.01
N VAL A 535 17.86 -1.62 -26.33
CA VAL A 535 18.90 -1.08 -27.23
C VAL A 535 18.79 -1.68 -28.62
N VAL A 536 18.59 -0.83 -29.62
CA VAL A 536 18.43 -1.20 -31.04
C VAL A 536 19.59 -0.64 -31.84
N SER A 537 20.58 -1.49 -32.13
CA SER A 537 21.75 -1.14 -32.92
C SER A 537 21.56 -1.47 -34.42
N TYR A 538 22.04 -0.60 -35.30
CA TYR A 538 21.97 -0.78 -36.76
C TYR A 538 23.29 -0.39 -37.44
N ASP A 539 23.91 -1.34 -38.11
CA ASP A 539 25.10 -1.17 -38.94
C ASP A 539 24.74 -0.68 -40.35
N CYS A 540 25.38 0.37 -40.85
CA CYS A 540 25.27 0.73 -42.26
C CYS A 540 26.55 1.36 -42.85
N GLU A 541 26.78 1.10 -44.14
CA GLU A 541 27.91 1.61 -44.90
C GLU A 541 27.58 2.93 -45.64
N ASN A 542 28.60 3.66 -46.10
CA ASN A 542 28.46 4.67 -47.14
C ASN A 542 29.40 4.38 -48.30
N ILE A 543 28.86 4.49 -49.52
CA ILE A 543 29.61 4.28 -50.76
C ILE A 543 30.53 5.48 -50.98
N ARG A 544 31.84 5.24 -51.09
CA ARG A 544 32.81 6.27 -51.46
C ARG A 544 32.62 6.70 -52.91
N GLN A 545 32.91 7.96 -53.21
CA GLN A 545 33.05 8.43 -54.57
C GLN A 545 34.29 7.81 -55.22
N ARG A 546 34.14 7.44 -56.48
CA ARG A 546 35.23 6.94 -57.33
C ARG A 546 35.57 8.01 -58.37
N THR A 547 36.69 7.85 -59.06
CA THR A 547 37.06 8.77 -60.13
C THR A 547 37.40 8.00 -61.42
N ARG A 548 37.43 8.70 -62.56
CA ARG A 548 37.92 8.15 -63.82
C ARG A 548 38.62 9.24 -64.63
N LEU A 549 39.90 9.02 -64.92
CA LEU A 549 40.69 9.91 -65.78
C LEU A 549 40.98 9.26 -67.13
N SER A 550 40.64 9.97 -68.20
CA SER A 550 40.87 9.55 -69.58
C SER A 550 41.39 10.70 -70.44
N LEU A 551 41.99 10.38 -71.59
CA LEU A 551 42.40 11.37 -72.59
C LEU A 551 42.29 10.81 -74.02
N THR A 552 42.08 11.71 -74.98
CA THR A 552 42.15 11.45 -76.42
C THR A 552 43.31 12.24 -77.01
N LYS A 553 44.11 11.58 -77.86
CA LYS A 553 45.33 12.16 -78.44
C LYS A 553 45.26 12.28 -79.94
N THR A 554 45.44 13.50 -80.47
CA THR A 554 45.34 13.77 -81.92
C THR A 554 46.51 14.59 -82.47
N ASP A 555 46.65 14.60 -83.80
CA ASP A 555 47.54 15.48 -84.56
C ASP A 555 46.95 16.89 -84.71
N GLU A 556 47.68 17.92 -84.29
CA GLU A 556 47.19 19.32 -84.28
C GLU A 556 46.78 19.85 -85.67
N GLY A 557 47.39 19.34 -86.75
CA GLY A 557 47.14 19.80 -88.11
C GLY A 557 46.04 19.05 -88.87
N THR A 558 45.60 17.89 -88.39
CA THR A 558 44.66 17.01 -89.12
C THR A 558 43.59 16.35 -88.26
N ASN A 559 43.60 16.56 -86.93
CA ASN A 559 42.70 15.97 -85.94
C ASN A 559 42.57 14.44 -86.01
N LYS A 560 43.58 13.76 -86.54
CA LYS A 560 43.64 12.29 -86.59
C LYS A 560 44.19 11.72 -85.27
N PRO A 561 43.70 10.56 -84.81
CA PRO A 561 44.18 9.93 -83.58
C PRO A 561 45.66 9.53 -83.66
N LEU A 562 46.32 9.53 -82.50
CA LEU A 562 47.73 9.20 -82.34
C LEU A 562 47.91 8.00 -81.39
N MET A 563 48.23 6.84 -81.96
CA MET A 563 48.65 5.64 -81.25
C MET A 563 50.10 5.78 -80.73
N GLY A 564 50.40 5.16 -79.59
CA GLY A 564 51.78 4.99 -79.13
C GLY A 564 52.37 6.18 -78.35
N VAL A 565 51.54 7.14 -77.94
CA VAL A 565 51.95 8.28 -77.10
C VAL A 565 51.92 7.85 -75.64
N VAL A 566 53.00 8.05 -74.90
CA VAL A 566 53.11 7.62 -73.49
C VAL A 566 52.84 8.80 -72.55
N TYR A 567 51.90 8.62 -71.63
CA TYR A 567 51.54 9.58 -70.59
C TYR A 567 51.75 8.99 -69.21
N GLY A 568 52.23 9.84 -68.28
CA GLY A 568 52.20 9.57 -66.85
C GLY A 568 51.12 10.40 -66.18
N VAL A 569 50.35 9.80 -65.26
CA VAL A 569 49.51 10.52 -64.29
C VAL A 569 50.27 10.68 -62.97
N TYR A 570 50.21 11.88 -62.41
CA TYR A 570 50.94 12.30 -61.23
C TYR A 570 50.02 12.93 -60.19
N ALA A 571 50.36 12.76 -58.91
CA ALA A 571 49.73 13.50 -57.83
C ALA A 571 50.11 14.99 -57.88
N ASN A 572 49.12 15.90 -57.80
CA ASN A 572 49.36 17.36 -57.69
C ASN A 572 49.18 17.87 -56.26
N GLN A 573 48.93 16.98 -55.30
CA GLN A 573 48.86 17.23 -53.86
C GLN A 573 49.48 16.04 -53.11
N ASP A 574 49.73 16.20 -51.80
CA ASP A 574 49.96 15.04 -50.94
C ASP A 574 48.61 14.37 -50.63
N PHE A 575 48.56 13.04 -50.66
CA PHE A 575 47.42 12.23 -50.25
C PHE A 575 47.72 11.53 -48.92
N PHE A 576 46.72 11.49 -48.05
CA PHE A 576 46.87 11.09 -46.66
C PHE A 576 45.96 9.90 -46.32
N ALA A 577 46.46 8.97 -45.51
CA ALA A 577 45.67 8.00 -44.75
C ALA A 577 45.80 8.39 -43.27
N ALA A 578 44.70 8.84 -42.66
CA ALA A 578 44.73 9.60 -41.40
C ALA A 578 45.78 10.74 -41.47
N ASP A 579 46.70 10.84 -40.51
CA ASP A 579 47.76 11.87 -40.49
C ASP A 579 49.00 11.51 -41.35
N GLN A 580 49.06 10.35 -42.01
CA GLN A 580 50.24 9.89 -42.75
C GLN A 580 50.10 10.13 -44.26
N VAL A 581 51.07 10.82 -44.86
CA VAL A 581 51.21 10.89 -46.32
C VAL A 581 51.49 9.49 -46.88
N VAL A 582 50.60 9.01 -47.75
CA VAL A 582 50.74 7.72 -48.47
C VAL A 582 51.28 7.92 -49.89
N VAL A 583 50.99 9.07 -50.51
CA VAL A 583 51.51 9.49 -51.81
C VAL A 583 51.84 10.97 -51.74
N SER A 584 53.07 11.36 -52.10
CA SER A 584 53.48 12.76 -52.12
C SER A 584 53.16 13.45 -53.45
N LYS A 585 53.03 14.78 -53.42
CA LYS A 585 52.97 15.63 -54.63
C LYS A 585 54.14 15.31 -55.57
N ASP A 586 53.89 15.39 -56.87
CA ASP A 586 54.81 15.07 -57.97
C ASP A 586 55.23 13.58 -58.06
N THR A 587 54.63 12.68 -57.27
CA THR A 587 54.78 11.22 -57.46
C THR A 587 54.09 10.76 -58.74
N LEU A 588 54.80 9.99 -59.56
CA LEU A 588 54.26 9.26 -60.72
C LEU A 588 53.48 8.05 -60.22
N LEU A 589 52.22 7.92 -60.64
CA LEU A 589 51.32 6.86 -60.17
C LEU A 589 51.22 5.73 -61.19
N GLN A 590 50.94 6.06 -62.46
CA GLN A 590 50.86 5.10 -63.56
C GLN A 590 51.35 5.73 -64.87
N GLU A 591 52.12 4.97 -65.65
CA GLU A 591 52.38 5.24 -67.06
C GLU A 591 51.45 4.40 -67.94
N LYS A 592 50.88 4.98 -69.00
CA LYS A 592 50.08 4.24 -69.98
C LYS A 592 50.23 4.84 -71.38
N THR A 593 49.97 4.02 -72.41
CA THR A 593 50.23 4.35 -73.84
C THR A 593 48.93 4.36 -74.66
N THR A 594 48.76 5.36 -75.53
CA THR A 594 47.53 5.55 -76.31
C THR A 594 47.28 4.43 -77.33
N ASP A 595 46.00 4.06 -77.48
CA ASP A 595 45.54 2.98 -78.35
C ASP A 595 45.40 3.39 -79.83
N GLN A 596 44.82 2.52 -80.67
CA GLN A 596 44.71 2.74 -82.11
C GLN A 596 43.80 3.91 -82.49
N ASP A 597 42.81 4.20 -81.64
CA ASP A 597 41.88 5.31 -81.77
C ASP A 597 42.38 6.55 -81.00
N GLY A 598 43.62 6.52 -80.51
CA GLY A 598 44.29 7.61 -79.82
C GLY A 598 43.86 7.79 -78.36
N ASN A 599 43.08 6.85 -77.82
CA ASN A 599 42.47 6.97 -76.50
C ASN A 599 43.36 6.40 -75.39
N LEU A 600 43.08 6.83 -74.17
CA LEU A 600 43.70 6.35 -72.94
C LEU A 600 42.70 6.50 -71.78
N THR A 601 42.67 5.52 -70.89
CA THR A 601 42.05 5.62 -69.56
C THR A 601 43.04 5.06 -68.56
N PHE A 602 43.28 5.77 -67.45
CA PHE A 602 44.12 5.24 -66.37
C PHE A 602 43.33 4.21 -65.55
N ASP A 603 43.99 3.12 -65.15
CA ASP A 603 43.32 1.96 -64.53
C ASP A 603 43.28 2.02 -62.98
N LEU A 604 43.95 3.01 -62.39
CA LEU A 604 44.04 3.22 -60.94
C LEU A 604 42.70 3.69 -60.34
N ASP A 605 42.35 3.21 -59.15
CA ASP A 605 41.22 3.72 -58.38
C ASP A 605 41.59 5.01 -57.61
N LEU A 606 41.88 6.07 -58.37
CA LEU A 606 42.37 7.34 -57.85
C LEU A 606 41.34 7.98 -56.88
N PRO A 607 41.73 8.36 -55.64
CA PRO A 607 40.85 9.09 -54.72
C PRO A 607 40.53 10.51 -55.25
N PRO A 608 39.38 11.09 -54.84
CA PRO A 608 39.07 12.50 -55.16
C PRO A 608 40.19 13.45 -54.72
N GLY A 609 40.67 14.29 -55.64
CA GLY A 609 41.86 15.12 -55.39
C GLY A 609 42.42 15.79 -56.64
N LEU A 610 43.54 16.49 -56.46
CA LEU A 610 44.24 17.19 -57.54
C LEU A 610 45.37 16.34 -58.14
N TYR A 611 45.38 16.23 -59.46
CA TYR A 611 46.34 15.47 -60.26
C TYR A 611 46.92 16.33 -61.39
N TYR A 612 47.91 15.81 -62.11
CA TYR A 612 48.25 16.30 -63.44
C TYR A 612 48.70 15.14 -64.33
N VAL A 613 48.50 15.26 -65.65
CA VAL A 613 49.10 14.36 -66.65
C VAL A 613 50.21 15.07 -67.41
N LYS A 614 51.21 14.30 -67.84
CA LYS A 614 52.33 14.79 -68.65
C LYS A 614 52.72 13.78 -69.73
N GLU A 615 53.00 14.28 -70.93
CA GLU A 615 53.57 13.44 -72.00
C GLU A 615 55.02 13.07 -71.66
N LEU A 616 55.30 11.77 -71.65
CA LEU A 616 56.62 11.21 -71.37
C LEU A 616 57.35 10.84 -72.66
N LYS A 617 56.62 10.45 -73.70
CA LYS A 617 57.18 10.06 -74.99
C LYS A 617 56.20 10.28 -76.15
N ALA A 618 56.65 11.03 -77.15
CA ALA A 618 55.96 11.22 -78.41
C ALA A 618 56.08 10.01 -79.36
N PRO A 619 55.11 9.82 -80.27
CA PRO A 619 55.23 8.91 -81.40
C PRO A 619 56.21 9.48 -82.45
N GLU A 620 56.70 8.61 -83.34
CA GLU A 620 57.71 8.97 -84.34
C GLU A 620 57.22 10.10 -85.27
N GLY A 621 58.06 11.12 -85.48
CA GLY A 621 57.74 12.31 -86.28
C GLY A 621 56.90 13.39 -85.58
N TYR A 622 56.77 13.32 -84.25
CA TYR A 622 56.08 14.33 -83.44
C TYR A 622 56.99 14.90 -82.33
N ILE A 623 56.79 16.19 -82.05
CA ILE A 623 57.41 16.89 -80.92
C ILE A 623 56.65 16.50 -79.65
N ARG A 624 57.37 16.02 -78.63
CA ARG A 624 56.82 15.76 -77.29
C ARG A 624 56.44 17.08 -76.62
N ASP A 625 55.24 17.15 -76.08
CA ASP A 625 54.80 18.24 -75.23
C ASP A 625 55.50 18.20 -73.86
N GLU A 626 55.79 19.37 -73.32
CA GLU A 626 56.39 19.55 -71.99
C GLU A 626 55.36 19.98 -70.95
N THR A 627 54.16 20.39 -71.40
CA THR A 627 53.06 20.90 -70.58
C THR A 627 52.62 19.89 -69.53
N LYS A 628 52.48 20.36 -68.28
CA LYS A 628 51.70 19.67 -67.25
C LYS A 628 50.24 20.07 -67.43
N TYR A 629 49.37 19.11 -67.67
CA TYR A 629 47.93 19.33 -67.71
C TYR A 629 47.34 18.99 -66.34
N GLU A 630 47.02 20.02 -65.56
CA GLU A 630 46.39 19.85 -64.24
C GLU A 630 44.96 19.31 -64.39
N VAL A 631 44.55 18.46 -63.46
CA VAL A 631 43.26 17.77 -63.46
C VAL A 631 42.66 17.84 -62.06
N ASP A 632 41.46 18.40 -61.96
CA ASP A 632 40.67 18.39 -60.73
C ASP A 632 39.70 17.20 -60.73
N LEU A 633 39.95 16.24 -59.84
CA LEU A 633 39.06 15.11 -59.54
C LEU A 633 38.38 15.25 -58.17
N THR A 634 38.32 16.46 -57.59
CA THR A 634 37.59 16.74 -56.34
C THR A 634 36.07 16.84 -56.53
N GLY A 635 35.58 16.82 -57.77
CA GLY A 635 34.15 16.86 -58.11
C GLY A 635 33.49 18.24 -58.04
N LYS A 636 34.21 19.28 -57.56
CA LYS A 636 33.66 20.61 -57.25
C LYS A 636 33.11 21.39 -58.44
N GLU A 637 33.57 21.09 -59.66
CA GLU A 637 33.05 21.68 -60.90
C GLU A 637 31.71 21.08 -61.36
N ASP A 638 31.44 19.81 -61.03
CA ASP A 638 30.28 19.06 -61.54
C ASP A 638 29.02 19.19 -60.67
N ALA A 639 29.03 20.15 -59.73
CA ALA A 639 28.03 20.36 -58.67
C ALA A 639 26.60 20.70 -59.14
N GLU A 640 26.36 20.93 -60.44
CA GLU A 640 24.99 20.97 -61.01
C GLU A 640 24.32 19.58 -61.02
N LYS A 641 25.10 18.50 -60.91
CA LYS A 641 24.62 17.14 -60.66
C LYS A 641 24.67 16.88 -59.16
N LYS A 642 23.60 16.32 -58.58
CA LYS A 642 23.63 15.73 -57.22
C LYS A 642 24.82 14.77 -57.14
N ASN A 643 25.70 15.01 -56.17
CA ASN A 643 26.88 14.22 -55.75
C ASN A 643 27.09 12.90 -56.54
N PRO A 644 27.88 12.89 -57.63
CA PRO A 644 27.99 11.73 -58.51
C PRO A 644 28.84 10.60 -57.90
N GLU A 645 28.47 9.34 -58.19
CA GLU A 645 29.21 8.12 -57.79
C GLU A 645 30.61 8.06 -58.42
N ILE A 646 30.75 8.52 -59.66
CA ILE A 646 32.02 8.56 -60.38
C ILE A 646 32.28 9.99 -60.88
N ILE A 647 33.41 10.57 -60.45
CA ILE A 647 33.93 11.85 -60.92
C ILE A 647 34.78 11.58 -62.16
N GLU A 648 34.22 11.80 -63.35
CA GLU A 648 34.90 11.55 -64.63
C GLU A 648 35.49 12.84 -65.21
N LYS A 649 36.75 12.80 -65.67
CA LYS A 649 37.35 13.85 -66.50
C LYS A 649 38.01 13.24 -67.75
N HIS A 650 37.88 13.97 -68.86
CA HIS A 650 38.44 13.62 -70.16
C HIS A 650 39.24 14.80 -70.71
N LEU A 651 40.42 14.53 -71.27
CA LEU A 651 41.30 15.55 -71.86
C LEU A 651 41.51 15.32 -73.36
N GLU A 652 41.21 16.32 -74.20
CA GLU A 652 41.53 16.30 -75.63
C GLU A 652 42.86 17.03 -75.88
N LEU A 653 43.92 16.31 -76.25
CA LEU A 653 45.28 16.84 -76.31
C LEU A 653 45.92 16.65 -77.71
N THR A 654 46.52 17.69 -78.28
CA THR A 654 47.10 17.68 -79.65
C THR A 654 48.64 17.62 -79.64
N ASN A 655 49.27 16.94 -80.61
CA ASN A 655 50.74 17.00 -80.80
C ASN A 655 51.08 17.66 -82.14
N LYS A 656 52.20 18.40 -82.13
CA LYS A 656 52.81 19.03 -83.30
C LYS A 656 53.73 18.04 -84.01
N LYS A 657 53.61 17.93 -85.34
CA LYS A 657 54.60 17.20 -86.14
C LYS A 657 55.96 17.89 -86.08
N GLU A 658 57.01 17.08 -86.08
CA GLU A 658 58.38 17.58 -86.21
C GLU A 658 58.60 18.15 -87.61
N VAL A 659 58.98 19.43 -87.68
CA VAL A 659 59.28 20.11 -88.95
C VAL A 659 60.75 19.83 -89.28
N PRO A 660 61.08 19.22 -90.43
CA PRO A 660 62.46 18.88 -90.76
C PRO A 660 63.33 20.16 -90.87
N PRO A 661 64.57 20.13 -90.34
CA PRO A 661 65.40 21.34 -90.28
C PRO A 661 65.76 21.86 -91.67
N ALA A 662 65.72 23.19 -91.81
CA ALA A 662 66.13 23.86 -93.05
C ALA A 662 67.62 23.61 -93.36
N PRO A 663 68.00 23.38 -94.63
CA PRO A 663 69.35 22.97 -94.98
C PRO A 663 70.40 24.08 -94.71
N PRO A 664 71.59 23.73 -94.22
CA PRO A 664 72.59 24.70 -93.77
C PRO A 664 73.34 25.41 -94.92
N THR A 665 73.56 26.71 -94.76
CA THR A 665 74.36 27.55 -95.67
C THR A 665 75.88 27.27 -95.49
N PRO A 666 76.67 27.07 -96.57
CA PRO A 666 78.09 26.72 -96.45
C PRO A 666 78.99 27.88 -96.02
N THR A 667 80.07 27.57 -95.28
CA THR A 667 81.05 28.54 -94.75
C THR A 667 82.44 28.35 -95.40
N PRO A 668 83.22 29.42 -95.68
CA PRO A 668 84.59 29.32 -96.22
C PRO A 668 85.65 28.81 -95.20
N PRO A 669 86.86 28.41 -95.66
CA PRO A 669 87.81 27.61 -94.87
C PRO A 669 88.80 28.39 -93.96
N THR A 670 89.42 27.63 -93.05
CA THR A 670 90.34 28.01 -91.97
C THR A 670 91.73 28.49 -92.42
N PRO A 671 92.52 29.09 -91.50
CA PRO A 671 93.71 28.35 -91.04
C PRO A 671 94.01 28.44 -89.51
N GLN A 672 94.80 27.48 -89.02
CA GLN A 672 95.54 27.52 -87.74
C GLN A 672 96.85 28.34 -87.96
N GLU A 673 97.75 28.66 -87.03
CA GLU A 673 97.96 28.40 -85.58
C GLU A 673 99.01 29.44 -85.09
N GLU A 674 99.02 29.90 -83.83
CA GLU A 674 100.29 30.25 -83.12
C GLU A 674 100.11 30.56 -81.60
N ILE A 675 101.24 30.73 -80.90
CA ILE A 675 101.39 30.67 -79.42
C ILE A 675 101.89 32.05 -78.84
N PRO A 676 102.06 32.25 -77.51
CA PRO A 676 101.70 33.53 -76.86
C PRO A 676 102.88 34.45 -76.47
N GLN A 677 102.57 35.71 -76.09
CA GLN A 677 103.43 36.49 -75.18
C GLN A 677 102.77 37.65 -74.40
N LEU A 678 103.58 38.36 -73.61
CA LEU A 678 103.24 39.13 -72.40
C LEU A 678 102.73 40.60 -72.62
N PRO A 679 102.18 41.26 -71.58
CA PRO A 679 101.36 42.47 -71.72
C PRO A 679 102.12 43.81 -71.55
N LYS A 680 101.43 44.92 -71.81
CA LYS A 680 101.76 46.27 -71.31
C LYS A 680 100.55 46.98 -70.68
N LYS A 681 100.85 47.93 -69.79
CA LYS A 681 99.92 48.73 -68.98
C LYS A 681 99.62 50.10 -69.64
N GLU A 682 98.75 50.85 -68.95
CA GLU A 682 98.66 52.33 -68.84
C GLU A 682 97.50 53.02 -69.58
N ALA A 683 96.80 54.01 -69.00
CA ALA A 683 96.72 54.40 -67.59
C ALA A 683 95.44 55.20 -67.24
N LYS A 684 95.04 55.09 -65.96
CA LYS A 684 94.19 55.96 -65.13
C LYS A 684 93.56 57.22 -65.77
N LYS A 685 92.30 57.45 -65.38
CA LYS A 685 91.99 58.66 -64.58
C LYS A 685 91.11 58.31 -63.37
N LEU A 686 91.31 59.06 -62.29
CA LEU A 686 90.61 58.94 -61.01
C LEU A 686 89.36 59.85 -61.01
N VAL A 687 88.47 59.83 -60.02
CA VAL A 687 88.64 60.52 -58.71
C VAL A 687 87.55 60.06 -57.71
N GLN A 688 87.96 59.93 -56.43
CA GLN A 688 87.24 59.99 -55.13
C GLN A 688 85.72 59.65 -55.10
N SER A 689 85.21 58.64 -54.37
CA SER A 689 85.38 58.16 -52.97
C SER A 689 84.50 58.87 -51.91
N THR A 690 83.47 58.15 -51.43
CA THR A 690 83.04 57.95 -50.00
C THR A 690 83.07 59.14 -49.02
N PRO A 691 82.04 59.36 -48.17
CA PRO A 691 81.76 58.35 -47.12
C PRO A 691 80.35 58.26 -46.47
N VAL A 692 79.96 57.01 -46.12
CA VAL A 692 79.46 56.57 -44.78
C VAL A 692 78.04 56.98 -44.28
N LYS A 693 77.47 56.04 -43.50
CA LYS A 693 76.38 56.11 -42.50
C LYS A 693 74.92 55.86 -42.93
N THR A 694 74.39 54.79 -42.31
CA THR A 694 73.11 54.69 -41.58
C THR A 694 72.18 55.91 -41.55
N GLY A 695 70.90 55.63 -41.77
CA GLY A 695 69.77 56.45 -41.32
C GLY A 695 68.47 55.76 -41.69
N ASP A 696 67.65 55.43 -40.69
CA ASP A 696 66.21 55.26 -40.91
C ASP A 696 65.60 56.62 -41.26
N GLU A 697 64.48 56.64 -41.98
CA GLU A 697 63.29 57.33 -41.46
C GLU A 697 62.01 56.90 -42.20
N SER A 698 61.00 56.57 -41.39
CA SER A 698 59.57 56.58 -41.69
C SER A 698 59.06 58.05 -41.54
N GLU A 699 57.78 58.44 -41.65
CA GLU A 699 56.49 57.75 -41.76
C GLU A 699 55.74 58.25 -43.03
N ILE A 700 54.43 58.48 -43.17
CA ILE A 700 53.43 59.13 -42.29
C ILE A 700 52.02 58.60 -42.65
N SER A 701 51.32 58.09 -41.62
CA SER A 701 49.90 58.26 -41.22
C SER A 701 48.74 58.16 -42.26
N GLU A 702 47.45 58.07 -41.92
CA GLU A 702 46.65 58.23 -40.67
C GLU A 702 45.37 57.35 -40.81
N ALA A 703 44.52 57.03 -39.82
CA ALA A 703 44.40 57.44 -38.42
C ALA A 703 43.66 56.36 -37.56
N ALA A 704 43.99 56.30 -36.26
CA ALA A 704 43.07 56.37 -35.09
C ALA A 704 41.88 55.38 -34.92
N ALA A 705 41.42 54.97 -33.72
CA ALA A 705 41.77 55.20 -32.30
C ALA A 705 40.83 54.32 -31.40
N ILE A 706 40.92 54.11 -30.08
CA ILE A 706 41.91 54.24 -28.96
C ILE A 706 41.26 53.52 -27.74
N THR A 707 42.00 52.82 -26.86
CA THR A 707 42.20 53.12 -25.40
C THR A 707 43.12 52.07 -24.73
N ALA A 708 43.78 52.45 -23.63
CA ALA A 708 44.78 51.69 -22.85
C ALA A 708 44.16 50.99 -21.59
N ALA A 709 44.86 50.39 -20.60
CA ALA A 709 46.27 50.51 -20.20
C ALA A 709 46.84 49.41 -19.24
N SER A 710 48.19 49.31 -19.23
CA SER A 710 49.10 49.06 -18.07
C SER A 710 49.16 47.71 -17.32
N GLY A 711 50.38 47.14 -17.20
CA GLY A 711 50.74 46.18 -16.13
C GLY A 711 52.01 45.32 -16.37
N LEU A 712 53.14 45.63 -15.72
CA LEU A 712 54.36 44.77 -15.63
C LEU A 712 54.14 43.62 -14.60
N LEU A 713 54.90 42.50 -14.49
CA LEU A 713 56.37 42.37 -14.38
C LEU A 713 56.90 40.89 -14.37
N VAL A 714 58.06 40.62 -15.00
CA VAL A 714 59.15 39.62 -14.69
C VAL A 714 58.91 38.09 -14.49
N THR A 715 59.33 37.31 -15.50
CA THR A 715 60.48 36.34 -15.60
C THR A 715 60.80 35.21 -14.57
N VAL A 716 61.35 34.10 -15.13
CA VAL A 716 62.29 33.04 -14.62
C VAL A 716 61.65 31.65 -14.37
N LEU A 717 61.81 30.60 -15.21
CA LEU A 717 62.96 29.72 -15.60
C LEU A 717 63.27 28.51 -14.67
N LEU A 718 63.75 27.41 -15.28
CA LEU A 718 64.20 26.10 -14.74
C LEU A 718 63.08 25.10 -14.39
N VAL A 719 62.95 23.87 -14.93
CA VAL A 719 63.88 22.79 -15.41
C VAL A 719 64.49 21.93 -14.30
N LEU A 720 64.05 20.66 -14.15
CA LEU A 720 64.93 19.45 -14.13
C LEU A 720 64.24 18.06 -14.04
N LYS A 721 64.58 17.21 -15.03
CA LYS A 721 64.68 15.72 -15.10
C LYS A 721 64.31 14.80 -13.89
N LYS A 722 63.52 13.74 -14.21
CA LYS A 722 63.66 12.28 -13.84
C LYS A 722 63.56 11.92 -12.31
N LYS A 723 63.03 10.77 -11.85
CA LYS A 723 63.13 9.37 -12.33
C LYS A 723 62.23 8.45 -11.43
N ARG A 724 61.74 7.28 -11.92
CA ARG A 724 61.59 5.92 -11.27
C ARG A 724 61.21 5.81 -9.75
N ILE A 725 60.39 4.86 -9.22
CA ILE A 725 60.09 3.45 -9.61
C ILE A 725 58.94 2.77 -8.78
N LYS A 726 58.22 1.79 -9.38
CA LYS A 726 57.46 0.59 -8.85
C LYS A 726 56.45 0.59 -7.66
N THR A 727 55.44 -0.32 -7.83
CA THR A 727 54.74 -1.21 -6.83
C THR A 727 53.83 -0.59 -5.75
N HIS A 728 52.77 -1.22 -5.20
CA HIS A 728 52.05 -2.52 -5.39
C HIS A 728 50.51 -2.18 -5.40
N SER A 729 49.55 -2.88 -6.02
CA SER A 729 49.14 -4.30 -6.01
C SER A 729 48.53 -4.80 -4.67
N LYS A 730 47.21 -4.58 -4.51
CA LYS A 730 46.13 -5.44 -3.92
C LYS A 730 44.90 -4.53 -3.68
N CYS A 731 43.67 -4.83 -4.11
CA CYS A 731 42.88 -6.07 -4.06
C CYS A 731 42.43 -6.42 -2.64
N LYS A 732 41.16 -6.15 -2.36
CA LYS A 732 40.34 -6.83 -1.36
C LYS A 732 38.88 -6.81 -1.83
#